data_AF-A0AAC9BNT0-F1
#
_entry.id   AF-A0AAC9BNT0-F1
#
_cell.length_a   1.000
_cell.length_b   1.000
_cell.length_c   1.000
_cell.angle_alpha   90.00
_cell.angle_beta   90.00
_cell.angle_gamma   90.00
#
_symmetry.space_group_name_H-M   'P 1'
#
loop_
_entity.id
_entity.type
_entity.pdbx_description
1 polymer ?
#
loop_
_entity_poly.entity_id
_entity_poly.type
_entity_poly.pdbx_seq_one_letter_code
_entity_poly.pdbx_strand_id
1 'polypeptide(L)'
;MSAQHEEKVRQHMADAVALARGRAPDIATLFEPFMRHYYGLADPEDVVSRSVADLYGAAMAHWQLGQKFVSGQPRVRVYNPSLEQHGWYCGHTVVEIVNDDMPFLFDSVTMEINRQGLALHSAFHPVYRMRRDASGTRTAVEAGGVLRPAALAGDTPADANDDTNGDAHYESYIHIEVDRFSEPQRLQALHDGLVRVLRDVRSAVEDWKPMQAAAQSAIDALGARAAHASADETERTEIAEAQAFLAWMLDRHFTFLGYRDYELVVKEDGHYLQGLPGTGLGVLREALRDAGSPDLSRLAPGAVKIINAPAPIFITKANSRATVHRPGYLDYVGVKRFDAEGRTCGERRFLGLYTSTVYMVPAESIPLARRKVASVIARTGFLPNGHLAKTLITILEQYPRDELFQLEGEELHDIALGILRLQERQRTRLFVRRDRFDRFVSCLVFVPREKFNTDLRIRIQKLLQDAYHGTGVEFTPLLSESMLARIHITVRTQPGNVPEVDVAELEERIVQTARRWQDDLADALLERGGEERGNRLLRRYGDAFPAGFREDYPARLAVRDIELMEPLLAAAPSAQQAAAAGTLTMQLYRPLEAPTGALRFKIYRAGEPTSLSRSLPMLEHLGVRVNEERPYCVEPADAVPIWMHDFGMETIDGSEVDLDEARVRFEDTFARIWTGEVENDDLNRLVLQAGLTWREVRILRAYARYIRQIGSTFSNAYMESALTGNPSIARALVRLFLVRFDPALNEAERTRDADKLRAQIAEALEEVPNLDEDRILRQFLGVLEATLRTNYFQSAADGGQAGQSKPYLSFKFDPARVPGLPEPKPMFEIWVYSPRVEGVHLRGGKVARGGLRWSDRREDFRTEVLGLVKAQMVKNTVIVPVGSKGGFIVKQPPPAGDRDAYLAEGVACYQTFLRGLLDLTDNYVDGHLVPPRDVVRYDEDDPYLVVAADKGTATFSDYANAISAEYGFWLGDAFASGGSVGYDHKKMAITARGAWESVKRHFSEMGVDTQSQDFTVVGVGDMSGDVFGNGMLLSRHIRLLAAFDHRHVFLDPSPDAATSFAERERMFNLPRSSWADYDKTLISQGAASSRAQSSRFRYRPKCARCWM
;
A
#
# COMPACT_ATOMS: atom_id res chain seq x y z
N MET A 1 0.11 -39.46 15.41
CA MET A 1 -0.07 -40.32 14.23
C MET A 1 -1.30 -41.20 14.46
N SER A 2 -2.22 -41.32 13.50
CA SER A 2 -3.48 -42.05 13.71
C SER A 2 -3.30 -43.54 13.42
N ALA A 3 -3.94 -44.42 14.20
CA ALA A 3 -3.94 -45.87 13.99
C ALA A 3 -4.37 -46.32 12.57
N GLN A 4 -5.05 -45.44 11.82
CA GLN A 4 -5.41 -45.66 10.42
C GLN A 4 -4.22 -45.61 9.46
N HIS A 5 -3.18 -44.83 9.74
CA HIS A 5 -1.98 -44.76 8.91
C HIS A 5 -1.14 -46.04 9.03
N GLU A 6 -0.95 -46.54 10.25
CA GLU A 6 -0.23 -47.80 10.50
C GLU A 6 -0.91 -49.01 9.84
N GLU A 7 -2.25 -49.05 9.84
CA GLU A 7 -3.02 -50.09 9.14
C GLU A 7 -2.81 -50.03 7.62
N LYS A 8 -2.85 -48.82 7.04
CA LYS A 8 -2.63 -48.62 5.60
C LYS A 8 -1.22 -49.02 5.17
N VAL A 9 -0.19 -48.67 5.96
CA VAL A 9 1.19 -49.11 5.73
C VAL A 9 1.28 -50.63 5.75
N ARG A 10 0.68 -51.28 6.76
CA ARG A 10 0.68 -52.75 6.86
C ARG A 10 0.01 -53.41 5.65
N GLN A 11 -1.11 -52.86 5.19
CA GLN A 11 -1.81 -53.34 4.01
C GLN A 11 -0.99 -53.14 2.73
N HIS A 12 -0.44 -51.94 2.49
CA HIS A 12 0.40 -51.66 1.31
C HIS A 12 1.64 -52.55 1.26
N MET A 13 2.28 -52.79 2.41
CA MET A 13 3.43 -53.69 2.50
C MET A 13 3.04 -55.16 2.29
N ALA A 14 1.87 -55.60 2.77
CA ALA A 14 1.36 -56.94 2.50
C ALA A 14 1.08 -57.14 1.00
N ASP A 15 0.46 -56.14 0.36
CA ASP A 15 0.16 -56.15 -1.07
C ASP A 15 1.45 -56.11 -1.93
N ALA A 16 2.45 -55.35 -1.51
CA ALA A 16 3.76 -55.33 -2.18
C ALA A 16 4.46 -56.69 -2.10
N VAL A 17 4.43 -57.36 -0.92
CA VAL A 17 4.96 -58.73 -0.74
C VAL A 17 4.20 -59.73 -1.58
N ALA A 18 2.88 -59.64 -1.65
CA ALA A 18 2.08 -60.51 -2.51
C ALA A 18 2.44 -60.32 -4.00
N LEU A 19 2.59 -59.06 -4.45
CA LEU A 19 3.02 -58.73 -5.80
C LEU A 19 4.42 -59.30 -6.12
N ALA A 20 5.35 -59.20 -5.17
CA ALA A 20 6.71 -59.73 -5.30
C ALA A 20 6.73 -61.26 -5.49
N ARG A 21 5.96 -62.00 -4.67
CA ARG A 21 5.83 -63.46 -4.78
C ARG A 21 5.26 -63.88 -6.14
N GLY A 22 4.33 -63.11 -6.69
CA GLY A 22 3.74 -63.39 -8.00
C GLY A 22 4.65 -63.05 -9.20
N ARG A 23 5.46 -62.00 -9.10
CA ARG A 23 6.31 -61.52 -10.20
C ARG A 23 7.72 -62.13 -10.24
N ALA A 24 8.24 -62.58 -9.10
CA ALA A 24 9.61 -63.11 -8.99
C ALA A 24 9.68 -64.34 -8.06
N PRO A 25 9.02 -65.47 -8.43
CA PRO A 25 8.89 -66.65 -7.56
C PRO A 25 10.25 -67.28 -7.22
N ASP A 26 11.21 -67.25 -8.16
CA ASP A 26 12.52 -67.90 -8.01
C ASP A 26 13.41 -67.27 -6.92
N ILE A 27 13.16 -66.01 -6.57
CA ILE A 27 13.91 -65.26 -5.54
C ILE A 27 13.04 -64.88 -4.34
N ALA A 28 11.76 -65.26 -4.32
CA ALA A 28 10.78 -64.78 -3.35
C ALA A 28 11.19 -65.07 -1.89
N THR A 29 11.85 -66.21 -1.64
CA THR A 29 12.33 -66.61 -0.30
C THR A 29 13.42 -65.69 0.24
N LEU A 30 14.25 -65.10 -0.63
CA LEU A 30 15.31 -64.17 -0.26
C LEU A 30 14.87 -62.70 -0.37
N PHE A 31 13.95 -62.41 -1.29
CA PHE A 31 13.49 -61.04 -1.56
C PHE A 31 12.40 -60.56 -0.59
N GLU A 32 11.56 -61.45 -0.05
CA GLU A 32 10.58 -61.07 0.97
C GLU A 32 11.22 -60.48 2.24
N PRO A 33 12.21 -61.13 2.90
CA PRO A 33 12.86 -60.54 4.07
C PRO A 33 13.62 -59.26 3.71
N PHE A 34 14.16 -59.16 2.49
CA PHE A 34 14.73 -57.93 1.97
C PHE A 34 13.71 -56.79 1.96
N MET A 35 12.61 -56.95 1.21
CA MET A 35 11.64 -55.88 1.00
C MET A 35 10.90 -55.46 2.28
N ARG A 36 10.64 -56.40 3.20
CA ARG A 36 10.04 -56.06 4.50
C ARG A 36 10.96 -55.18 5.34
N HIS A 37 12.27 -55.47 5.36
CA HIS A 37 13.23 -54.66 6.09
C HIS A 37 13.52 -53.34 5.38
N TYR A 38 13.44 -53.31 4.04
CA TYR A 38 13.73 -52.15 3.21
C TYR A 38 12.93 -50.91 3.60
N TYR A 39 11.63 -51.09 3.87
CA TYR A 39 10.72 -50.02 4.31
C TYR A 39 10.43 -50.07 5.82
N GLY A 40 11.16 -50.89 6.58
CA GLY A 40 10.87 -51.14 8.00
C GLY A 40 11.01 -49.92 8.92
N LEU A 41 11.84 -48.94 8.53
CA LEU A 41 12.05 -47.67 9.22
C LEU A 41 11.61 -46.45 8.39
N ALA A 42 10.88 -46.67 7.29
CA ALA A 42 10.37 -45.60 6.44
C ALA A 42 9.29 -44.78 7.15
N ASP A 43 9.17 -43.49 6.81
CA ASP A 43 8.03 -42.69 7.25
C ASP A 43 6.71 -43.33 6.72
N PRO A 44 5.67 -43.48 7.55
CA PRO A 44 4.38 -43.98 7.09
C PRO A 44 3.81 -43.25 5.86
N GLU A 45 4.01 -41.93 5.75
CA GLU A 45 3.54 -41.13 4.61
C GLU A 45 4.30 -41.46 3.32
N ASP A 46 5.60 -41.74 3.42
CA ASP A 46 6.43 -42.20 2.31
C ASP A 46 5.93 -43.53 1.74
N VAL A 47 5.51 -44.46 2.60
CA VAL A 47 5.00 -45.76 2.13
C VAL A 47 3.60 -45.62 1.54
N VAL A 48 2.70 -44.87 2.18
CA VAL A 48 1.29 -44.77 1.76
C VAL A 48 1.09 -43.88 0.52
N SER A 49 1.96 -42.90 0.30
CA SER A 49 1.88 -42.02 -0.88
C SER A 49 2.27 -42.70 -2.19
N ARG A 50 2.95 -43.86 -2.13
CA ARG A 50 3.41 -44.62 -3.30
C ARG A 50 2.45 -45.75 -3.66
N SER A 51 2.35 -46.04 -4.95
CA SER A 51 1.61 -47.22 -5.41
C SER A 51 2.33 -48.51 -4.99
N VAL A 52 1.57 -49.58 -4.77
CA VAL A 52 2.14 -50.91 -4.46
C VAL A 52 3.13 -51.37 -5.54
N ALA A 53 2.89 -51.01 -6.81
CA ALA A 53 3.77 -51.35 -7.92
C ALA A 53 5.10 -50.59 -7.87
N ASP A 54 5.08 -49.31 -7.47
CA ASP A 54 6.28 -48.49 -7.34
C ASP A 54 7.09 -48.87 -6.10
N LEU A 55 6.44 -49.23 -4.98
CA LEU A 55 7.12 -49.77 -3.79
C LEU A 55 7.89 -51.07 -4.12
N TYR A 56 7.24 -51.98 -4.85
CA TYR A 56 7.89 -53.18 -5.36
C TYR A 56 9.01 -52.85 -6.35
N GLY A 57 8.75 -51.92 -7.28
CA GLY A 57 9.68 -51.49 -8.31
C GLY A 57 10.98 -50.91 -7.76
N ALA A 58 10.89 -49.99 -6.79
CA ALA A 58 12.05 -49.39 -6.13
C ALA A 58 12.88 -50.46 -5.37
N ALA A 59 12.23 -51.30 -4.56
CA ALA A 59 12.93 -52.36 -3.82
C ALA A 59 13.58 -53.39 -4.77
N MET A 60 12.90 -53.76 -5.86
CA MET A 60 13.43 -54.69 -6.86
C MET A 60 14.59 -54.08 -7.66
N ALA A 61 14.51 -52.80 -8.01
CA ALA A 61 15.58 -52.08 -8.68
C ALA A 61 16.85 -52.07 -7.82
N HIS A 62 16.73 -51.74 -6.54
CA HIS A 62 17.84 -51.73 -5.61
C HIS A 62 18.38 -53.15 -5.33
N TRP A 63 17.50 -54.15 -5.25
CA TRP A 63 17.88 -55.56 -5.18
C TRP A 63 18.74 -56.01 -6.37
N GLN A 64 18.40 -55.59 -7.59
CA GLN A 64 19.17 -55.87 -8.80
C GLN A 64 20.54 -55.17 -8.78
N LEU A 65 20.60 -53.92 -8.29
CA LEU A 65 21.88 -53.20 -8.12
C LEU A 65 22.83 -53.98 -7.21
N GLY A 66 22.32 -54.44 -6.06
CA GLY A 66 23.09 -55.24 -5.10
C GLY A 66 23.49 -56.64 -5.58
N GLN A 67 22.92 -57.15 -6.69
CA GLN A 67 23.36 -58.43 -7.26
C GLN A 67 24.80 -58.36 -7.77
N LYS A 68 25.23 -57.18 -8.24
CA LYS A 68 26.58 -56.93 -8.78
C LYS A 68 27.56 -56.37 -7.74
N PHE A 69 27.14 -56.28 -6.48
CA PHE A 69 27.97 -55.74 -5.40
C PHE A 69 29.08 -56.74 -5.02
N VAL A 70 30.28 -56.21 -4.78
CA VAL A 70 31.45 -56.93 -4.30
C VAL A 70 32.02 -56.10 -3.16
N SER A 71 32.34 -56.74 -2.02
CA SER A 71 32.92 -56.05 -0.87
C SER A 71 34.15 -55.25 -1.28
N GLY A 72 34.27 -54.03 -0.74
CA GLY A 72 35.31 -53.06 -1.09
C GLY A 72 34.96 -52.11 -2.24
N GLN A 73 33.97 -52.42 -3.08
CA GLN A 73 33.61 -51.61 -4.25
C GLN A 73 32.15 -51.13 -4.17
N PRO A 74 31.90 -49.86 -3.80
CA PRO A 74 30.53 -49.34 -3.73
C PRO A 74 29.87 -49.37 -5.11
N ARG A 75 28.59 -49.72 -5.13
CA ARG A 75 27.73 -49.57 -6.31
C ARG A 75 26.85 -48.36 -6.10
N VAL A 76 26.97 -47.36 -6.97
CA VAL A 76 26.15 -46.15 -6.95
C VAL A 76 25.37 -46.06 -8.26
N ARG A 77 24.08 -45.76 -8.18
CA ARG A 77 23.23 -45.51 -9.35
C ARG A 77 22.43 -44.22 -9.12
N VAL A 78 22.50 -43.28 -10.06
CA VAL A 78 21.76 -42.01 -10.04
C VAL A 78 20.96 -41.91 -11.32
N TYR A 79 19.63 -41.88 -11.24
CA TYR A 79 18.77 -41.91 -12.42
C TYR A 79 17.36 -41.41 -12.14
N ASN A 80 16.57 -41.21 -13.20
CA ASN A 80 15.16 -40.84 -13.13
C ASN A 80 14.29 -42.06 -13.51
N PRO A 81 13.65 -42.75 -12.53
CA PRO A 81 12.80 -43.90 -12.83
C PRO A 81 11.63 -43.53 -13.74
N SER A 82 11.31 -44.41 -14.68
CA SER A 82 10.21 -44.28 -15.62
C SER A 82 9.63 -45.65 -15.95
N LEU A 83 8.31 -45.72 -16.16
CA LEU A 83 7.63 -46.99 -16.43
C LEU A 83 8.20 -47.70 -17.67
N GLU A 84 8.50 -46.94 -18.73
CA GLU A 84 8.95 -47.48 -20.01
C GLU A 84 10.36 -48.09 -19.97
N GLN A 85 11.28 -47.49 -19.21
CA GLN A 85 12.69 -47.91 -19.19
C GLN A 85 13.03 -48.77 -17.96
N HIS A 86 12.35 -48.53 -16.84
CA HIS A 86 12.73 -49.10 -15.54
C HIS A 86 11.62 -49.97 -14.92
N GLY A 87 10.41 -49.97 -15.48
CA GLY A 87 9.29 -50.77 -14.99
C GLY A 87 8.60 -50.22 -13.73
N TRP A 88 9.00 -49.03 -13.27
CA TRP A 88 8.42 -48.33 -12.12
C TRP A 88 8.63 -46.82 -12.26
N TYR A 89 7.84 -46.02 -11.54
CA TYR A 89 7.87 -44.56 -11.63
C TYR A 89 8.21 -43.90 -10.30
N CYS A 90 9.03 -42.85 -10.38
CA CYS A 90 9.21 -41.90 -9.29
C CYS A 90 9.19 -40.47 -9.85
N GLY A 91 8.55 -39.57 -9.11
CA GLY A 91 8.55 -38.14 -9.42
C GLY A 91 9.94 -37.50 -9.30
N HIS A 92 10.85 -38.14 -8.59
CA HIS A 92 12.16 -37.61 -8.18
C HIS A 92 13.34 -38.25 -8.93
N THR A 93 14.52 -37.64 -8.80
CA THR A 93 15.78 -38.29 -9.14
C THR A 93 16.16 -39.22 -7.99
N VAL A 94 16.49 -40.48 -8.31
CA VAL A 94 16.77 -41.53 -7.33
C VAL A 94 18.26 -41.83 -7.29
N VAL A 95 18.80 -41.88 -6.07
CA VAL A 95 20.16 -42.31 -5.73
C VAL A 95 20.05 -43.64 -4.98
N GLU A 96 20.63 -44.69 -5.53
CA GLU A 96 20.74 -45.99 -4.87
C GLU A 96 22.22 -46.34 -4.68
N ILE A 97 22.56 -46.80 -3.48
CA ILE A 97 23.93 -47.15 -3.09
C ILE A 97 23.91 -48.50 -2.37
N VAL A 98 24.79 -49.41 -2.80
CA VAL A 98 25.12 -50.64 -2.07
C VAL A 98 26.59 -50.59 -1.69
N ASN A 99 26.88 -50.70 -0.40
CA ASN A 99 28.24 -50.66 0.15
C ASN A 99 28.39 -51.60 1.35
N ASP A 100 29.62 -51.95 1.75
CA ASP A 100 29.85 -52.61 3.04
C ASP A 100 29.35 -51.68 4.16
N ASP A 101 28.71 -52.22 5.19
CA ASP A 101 28.27 -51.41 6.32
C ASP A 101 29.46 -50.87 7.13
N MET A 102 29.48 -49.57 7.36
CA MET A 102 30.50 -48.88 8.14
C MET A 102 29.96 -47.56 8.70
N PRO A 103 30.58 -47.01 9.77
CA PRO A 103 30.20 -45.71 10.30
C PRO A 103 30.27 -44.60 9.24
N PHE A 104 29.45 -43.57 9.41
CA PHE A 104 29.44 -42.33 8.63
C PHE A 104 28.91 -42.40 7.19
N LEU A 105 28.38 -43.53 6.71
CA LEU A 105 27.91 -43.64 5.33
C LEU A 105 26.75 -42.69 4.99
N PHE A 106 25.64 -42.82 5.71
CA PHE A 106 24.39 -42.14 5.37
C PHE A 106 24.48 -40.62 5.52
N ASP A 107 25.08 -40.16 6.62
CA ASP A 107 25.37 -38.78 6.94
C ASP A 107 26.34 -38.15 5.93
N SER A 108 27.39 -38.86 5.48
CA SER A 108 28.31 -38.34 4.44
C SER A 108 27.65 -38.26 3.06
N VAL A 109 26.83 -39.25 2.70
CA VAL A 109 26.06 -39.25 1.44
C VAL A 109 25.07 -38.08 1.42
N THR A 110 24.30 -37.92 2.50
CA THR A 110 23.32 -36.82 2.62
C THR A 110 24.01 -35.46 2.59
N MET A 111 25.20 -35.35 3.19
CA MET A 111 26.02 -34.14 3.14
C MET A 111 26.44 -33.79 1.71
N GLU A 112 26.86 -34.76 0.90
CA GLU A 112 27.23 -34.54 -0.51
C GLU A 112 26.04 -34.03 -1.33
N ILE A 113 24.87 -34.65 -1.16
CA ILE A 113 23.62 -34.25 -1.83
C ILE A 113 23.27 -32.79 -1.50
N ASN A 114 23.26 -32.43 -0.22
CA ASN A 114 23.00 -31.06 0.23
C ASN A 114 24.04 -30.07 -0.30
N ARG A 115 25.32 -30.48 -0.41
CA ARG A 115 26.39 -29.62 -0.95
C ARG A 115 26.16 -29.27 -2.43
N GLN A 116 25.49 -30.14 -3.18
CA GLN A 116 25.10 -29.88 -4.57
C GLN A 116 23.79 -29.09 -4.69
N GLY A 117 23.22 -28.62 -3.57
CA GLY A 117 22.02 -27.78 -3.54
C GLY A 117 20.72 -28.53 -3.82
N LEU A 118 20.71 -29.85 -3.58
CA LEU A 118 19.54 -30.71 -3.80
C LEU A 118 18.81 -30.95 -2.48
N ALA A 119 17.48 -30.76 -2.47
CA ALA A 119 16.65 -31.15 -1.34
C ALA A 119 16.43 -32.66 -1.32
N LEU A 120 16.42 -33.23 -0.10
CA LEU A 120 16.12 -34.64 0.16
C LEU A 120 14.63 -34.77 0.45
N HIS A 121 13.91 -35.53 -0.37
CA HIS A 121 12.46 -35.75 -0.25
C HIS A 121 12.14 -36.99 0.58
N SER A 122 12.89 -38.08 0.39
CA SER A 122 12.70 -39.34 1.09
C SER A 122 14.02 -40.13 1.11
N ALA A 123 14.26 -40.92 2.16
CA ALA A 123 15.45 -41.75 2.27
C ALA A 123 15.21 -43.04 3.07
N PHE A 124 15.75 -44.15 2.55
CA PHE A 124 15.74 -45.47 3.19
C PHE A 124 17.17 -45.99 3.24
N HIS A 125 17.65 -46.43 4.40
CA HIS A 125 19.03 -46.94 4.53
C HIS A 125 19.15 -48.24 5.35
N PRO A 126 18.36 -49.29 5.02
CA PRO A 126 18.44 -50.59 5.69
C PRO A 126 19.85 -51.20 5.62
N VAL A 127 20.23 -51.92 6.68
CA VAL A 127 21.45 -52.72 6.75
C VAL A 127 21.04 -54.18 6.74
N TYR A 128 21.73 -55.02 5.96
CA TYR A 128 21.42 -56.44 5.85
C TYR A 128 22.62 -57.30 6.23
N ARG A 129 22.37 -58.42 6.92
CA ARG A 129 23.34 -59.50 7.01
C ARG A 129 23.14 -60.41 5.79
N MET A 130 24.07 -60.32 4.84
CA MET A 130 24.04 -61.01 3.54
C MET A 130 25.01 -62.17 3.53
N ARG A 131 24.56 -63.36 3.08
CA ARG A 131 25.47 -64.47 2.72
C ARG A 131 25.51 -64.64 1.20
N ARG A 132 26.71 -64.81 0.66
CA ARG A 132 26.95 -65.01 -0.77
C ARG A 132 27.81 -66.24 -0.98
N ASP A 133 27.56 -66.97 -2.08
CA ASP A 133 28.43 -68.08 -2.48
C ASP A 133 29.70 -67.56 -3.18
N ALA A 134 30.61 -68.48 -3.54
CA ALA A 134 31.86 -68.17 -4.23
C ALA A 134 31.69 -67.50 -5.61
N SER A 135 30.48 -67.54 -6.20
CA SER A 135 30.14 -66.83 -7.44
C SER A 135 29.63 -65.40 -7.21
N GLY A 136 29.47 -64.98 -5.95
CA GLY A 136 28.90 -63.71 -5.54
C GLY A 136 27.37 -63.71 -5.46
N THR A 137 26.73 -64.87 -5.63
CA THR A 137 25.27 -65.02 -5.64
C THR A 137 24.75 -65.09 -4.19
N ARG A 138 23.67 -64.36 -3.90
CA ARG A 138 23.04 -64.32 -2.56
C ARG A 138 22.41 -65.66 -2.21
N THR A 139 22.78 -66.22 -1.07
CA THR A 139 22.26 -67.48 -0.52
C THR A 139 21.41 -67.29 0.74
N ALA A 140 21.59 -66.18 1.46
CA ALA A 140 20.73 -65.79 2.58
C ALA A 140 20.65 -64.27 2.74
N VAL A 141 19.47 -63.78 3.15
CA VAL A 141 19.21 -62.37 3.46
C VAL A 141 18.52 -62.27 4.80
N GLU A 142 19.18 -61.64 5.77
CA GLU A 142 18.66 -61.41 7.11
C GLU A 142 18.70 -59.91 7.41
N ALA A 143 17.73 -59.41 8.18
CA ALA A 143 17.74 -58.01 8.63
C ALA A 143 18.98 -57.77 9.50
N GLY A 144 19.80 -56.79 9.13
CA GLY A 144 20.92 -56.32 9.93
C GLY A 144 20.41 -55.35 10.99
N GLY A 145 20.88 -55.49 12.23
CA GLY A 145 20.64 -54.48 13.26
C GLY A 145 19.55 -54.77 14.32
N VAL A 146 19.02 -55.99 14.45
CA VAL A 146 18.18 -56.34 15.62
C VAL A 146 19.04 -56.90 16.75
N LEU A 147 19.87 -56.05 17.36
CA LEU A 147 20.38 -56.17 18.73
C LEU A 147 21.17 -54.89 19.09
N ARG A 148 20.53 -53.91 19.73
CA ARG A 148 21.19 -53.02 20.71
C ARG A 148 20.16 -52.47 21.71
N PRO A 149 20.23 -52.82 23.00
CA PRO A 149 19.99 -51.84 24.05
C PRO A 149 21.30 -51.07 24.31
N ALA A 150 21.24 -49.75 24.14
CA ALA A 150 22.08 -48.72 24.76
C ALA A 150 23.62 -48.95 24.80
N ALA A 151 24.32 -48.49 23.76
CA ALA A 151 25.65 -47.90 23.92
C ALA A 151 25.78 -46.71 22.97
N LEU A 152 25.77 -45.52 23.56
CA LEU A 152 26.05 -44.24 22.92
C LEU A 152 27.43 -44.27 22.25
N ALA A 153 27.51 -43.66 21.07
CA ALA A 153 28.69 -43.23 20.32
C ALA A 153 30.06 -43.63 20.91
N GLY A 154 30.76 -44.53 20.21
CA GLY A 154 32.22 -44.61 20.33
C GLY A 154 32.84 -46.00 20.41
N ASP A 155 32.04 -47.07 20.37
CA ASP A 155 32.59 -48.40 20.11
C ASP A 155 32.33 -48.74 18.63
N THR A 156 33.41 -48.82 17.85
CA THR A 156 33.38 -49.79 16.75
C THR A 156 33.25 -51.15 17.41
N PRO A 157 32.29 -52.01 17.02
CA PRO A 157 32.47 -53.42 17.27
C PRO A 157 33.67 -53.86 16.44
N ALA A 158 34.86 -53.81 17.04
CA ALA A 158 35.75 -54.93 16.86
C ALA A 158 34.96 -56.15 17.35
N ASP A 159 34.86 -57.14 16.48
CA ASP A 159 34.26 -58.46 16.72
C ASP A 159 32.74 -58.55 16.48
N ALA A 160 32.33 -58.27 15.24
CA ALA A 160 31.19 -58.95 14.61
C ALA A 160 31.63 -59.95 13.51
N ASN A 161 32.93 -60.27 13.45
CA ASN A 161 33.50 -61.33 12.61
C ASN A 161 33.96 -62.56 13.43
N ASP A 162 33.65 -62.64 14.73
CA ASP A 162 33.98 -63.80 15.57
C ASP A 162 32.81 -64.79 15.67
N ASP A 163 32.13 -65.00 14.55
CA ASP A 163 31.38 -66.24 14.28
C ASP A 163 32.20 -67.04 13.26
N THR A 164 32.65 -68.21 13.68
CA THR A 164 33.54 -69.15 12.98
C THR A 164 32.93 -69.81 11.73
N ASN A 165 32.23 -69.06 10.87
CA ASN A 165 31.76 -69.47 9.54
C ASN A 165 31.77 -68.25 8.58
N GLY A 166 32.87 -68.08 7.86
CA GLY A 166 33.23 -66.86 7.11
C GLY A 166 32.47 -66.54 5.82
N ASP A 167 31.13 -66.60 5.80
CA ASP A 167 30.31 -66.35 4.60
C ASP A 167 29.25 -65.23 4.75
N ALA A 168 29.19 -64.50 5.87
CA ALA A 168 28.18 -63.47 6.12
C ALA A 168 28.79 -62.06 6.32
N HIS A 169 28.37 -61.07 5.52
CA HIS A 169 28.81 -59.66 5.63
C HIS A 169 27.62 -58.73 5.85
N TYR A 170 27.87 -57.57 6.49
CA TYR A 170 26.88 -56.51 6.59
C TYR A 170 26.95 -55.60 5.38
N GLU A 171 25.85 -55.48 4.64
CA GLU A 171 25.70 -54.63 3.46
C GLU A 171 24.70 -53.50 3.75
N SER A 172 25.09 -52.26 3.52
CA SER A 172 24.25 -51.07 3.63
C SER A 172 23.64 -50.72 2.28
N TYR A 173 22.31 -50.62 2.25
CA TYR A 173 21.52 -50.29 1.05
C TYR A 173 20.88 -48.92 1.26
N ILE A 174 21.38 -47.88 0.61
CA ILE A 174 20.92 -46.49 0.77
C ILE A 174 20.14 -46.06 -0.47
N HIS A 175 18.87 -45.73 -0.32
CA HIS A 175 17.99 -45.15 -1.33
C HIS A 175 17.63 -43.74 -0.92
N ILE A 176 17.83 -42.76 -1.80
CA ILE A 176 17.51 -41.36 -1.55
C ILE A 176 16.81 -40.77 -2.76
N GLU A 177 15.74 -40.04 -2.51
CA GLU A 177 14.99 -39.28 -3.52
C GLU A 177 15.30 -37.80 -3.36
N VAL A 178 15.74 -37.17 -4.44
CA VAL A 178 16.13 -35.76 -4.47
C VAL A 178 15.34 -34.98 -5.53
N ASP A 179 15.47 -33.65 -5.55
CA ASP A 179 14.88 -32.82 -6.59
C ASP A 179 15.11 -33.42 -7.99
N ARG A 180 14.06 -33.48 -8.81
CA ARG A 180 14.16 -34.08 -10.15
C ARG A 180 14.96 -33.16 -11.07
N PHE A 181 16.01 -33.68 -11.69
CA PHE A 181 16.73 -33.00 -12.77
C PHE A 181 17.17 -34.01 -13.84
N SER A 182 17.31 -33.54 -15.09
CA SER A 182 17.47 -34.42 -16.26
C SER A 182 18.78 -34.19 -17.01
N GLU A 183 19.61 -33.22 -16.62
CA GLU A 183 20.87 -32.95 -17.30
C GLU A 183 21.89 -34.08 -17.04
N PRO A 184 22.38 -34.79 -18.08
CA PRO A 184 23.31 -35.92 -17.89
C PRO A 184 24.60 -35.53 -17.14
N GLN A 185 25.10 -34.32 -17.37
CA GLN A 185 26.29 -33.80 -16.70
C GLN A 185 26.07 -33.62 -15.19
N ARG A 186 24.87 -33.18 -14.75
CA ARG A 186 24.55 -33.06 -13.32
C ARG A 186 24.37 -34.42 -12.67
N LEU A 187 23.73 -35.37 -13.36
CA LEU A 187 23.58 -36.75 -12.86
C LEU A 187 24.95 -37.41 -12.66
N GLN A 188 25.85 -37.25 -13.63
CA GLN A 188 27.22 -37.74 -13.54
C GLN A 188 28.02 -37.05 -12.42
N ALA A 189 27.89 -35.73 -12.26
CA ALA A 189 28.55 -35.00 -11.19
C ALA A 189 28.08 -35.42 -9.78
N LEU A 190 26.79 -35.71 -9.61
CA LEU A 190 26.25 -36.27 -8.36
C LEU A 190 26.81 -37.67 -8.10
N HIS A 191 26.78 -38.55 -9.11
CA HIS A 191 27.36 -39.88 -9.03
C HIS A 191 28.84 -39.84 -8.62
N ASP A 192 29.67 -39.06 -9.32
CA ASP A 192 31.11 -38.99 -9.08
C ASP A 192 31.43 -38.38 -7.70
N GLY A 193 30.64 -37.39 -7.26
CA GLY A 193 30.71 -36.83 -5.92
C GLY A 193 30.45 -37.87 -4.83
N LEU A 194 29.40 -38.67 -4.99
CA LEU A 194 29.04 -39.75 -4.05
C LEU A 194 30.09 -40.85 -4.00
N VAL A 195 30.60 -41.30 -5.16
CA VAL A 195 31.68 -42.30 -5.22
C VAL A 195 32.94 -41.81 -4.51
N ARG A 196 33.30 -40.53 -4.70
CA ARG A 196 34.43 -39.92 -3.97
C ARG A 196 34.19 -39.93 -2.46
N VAL A 197 33.01 -39.52 -2.01
CA VAL A 197 32.68 -39.48 -0.58
C VAL A 197 32.71 -40.87 0.06
N LEU A 198 32.14 -41.89 -0.60
CA LEU A 198 32.18 -43.27 -0.09
C LEU A 198 33.61 -43.82 0.04
N ARG A 199 34.50 -43.45 -0.89
CA ARG A 199 35.93 -43.78 -0.83
C ARG A 199 36.65 -43.08 0.32
N ASP A 200 36.32 -41.82 0.58
CA ASP A 200 36.88 -41.05 1.72
C ASP A 200 36.42 -41.66 3.06
N VAL A 201 35.14 -42.01 3.18
CA VAL A 201 34.57 -42.69 4.37
C VAL A 201 35.32 -44.00 4.62
N ARG A 202 35.45 -44.85 3.59
CA ARG A 202 36.17 -46.13 3.71
C ARG A 202 37.61 -45.94 4.17
N SER A 203 38.33 -45.00 3.55
CA SER A 203 39.73 -44.74 3.89
C SER A 203 39.87 -44.27 5.34
N ALA A 204 38.99 -43.37 5.80
CA ALA A 204 38.98 -42.91 7.18
C ALA A 204 38.65 -44.01 8.19
N VAL A 205 37.70 -44.91 7.87
CA VAL A 205 37.29 -46.02 8.75
C VAL A 205 38.36 -47.11 8.82
N GLU A 206 38.93 -47.53 7.68
CA GLU A 206 40.00 -48.54 7.64
C GLU A 206 41.24 -48.08 8.41
N ASP A 207 41.64 -46.81 8.25
CA ASP A 207 42.82 -46.25 8.90
C ASP A 207 42.55 -45.69 10.30
N TRP A 208 41.34 -45.84 10.84
CA TRP A 208 40.99 -45.29 12.15
C TRP A 208 41.95 -45.74 13.26
N LYS A 209 42.19 -47.05 13.38
CA LYS A 209 43.13 -47.62 14.36
C LYS A 209 44.58 -47.18 14.10
N PRO A 210 45.10 -47.24 12.86
CA PRO A 210 46.39 -46.64 12.52
C PRO A 210 46.55 -45.16 12.90
N MET A 211 45.52 -44.33 12.68
CA MET A 211 45.56 -42.91 13.06
C MET A 211 45.58 -42.71 14.57
N GLN A 212 44.81 -43.51 15.33
CA GLN A 212 44.88 -43.52 16.80
C GLN A 212 46.26 -43.95 17.30
N ALA A 213 46.86 -44.97 16.68
CA ALA A 213 48.22 -45.40 17.00
C ALA A 213 49.26 -44.31 16.71
N ALA A 214 49.08 -43.53 15.64
CA ALA A 214 49.94 -42.39 15.32
C ALA A 214 49.81 -41.25 16.35
N ALA A 215 48.60 -41.00 16.87
CA ALA A 215 48.36 -40.06 17.96
C ALA A 215 48.99 -40.54 19.28
N GLN A 216 48.87 -41.83 19.61
CA GLN A 216 49.56 -42.43 20.75
C GLN A 216 51.09 -42.31 20.62
N SER A 217 51.63 -42.60 19.43
CA SER A 217 53.06 -42.41 19.16
C SER A 217 53.50 -40.95 19.30
N ALA A 218 52.63 -39.98 19.02
CA ALA A 218 52.91 -38.58 19.25
C ALA A 218 52.96 -38.23 20.75
N ILE A 219 52.06 -38.80 21.56
CA ILE A 219 52.08 -38.69 23.02
C ILE A 219 53.41 -39.23 23.57
N ASP A 220 53.83 -40.41 23.11
CA ASP A 220 55.06 -41.06 23.57
C ASP A 220 56.31 -40.25 23.18
N ALA A 221 56.36 -39.72 21.94
CA ALA A 221 57.45 -38.88 21.47
C ALA A 221 57.58 -37.57 22.25
N LEU A 222 56.45 -36.94 22.60
CA LEU A 222 56.43 -35.77 23.47
C LEU A 222 56.90 -36.11 24.89
N GLY A 223 56.51 -37.28 25.42
CA GLY A 223 56.99 -37.76 26.72
C GLY A 223 58.52 -37.94 26.76
N ALA A 224 59.09 -38.50 25.69
CA ALA A 224 60.54 -38.62 25.54
C ALA A 224 61.24 -37.25 25.48
N ARG A 225 60.63 -36.25 24.82
CA ARG A 225 61.13 -34.87 24.78
C ARG A 225 61.10 -34.22 26.17
N ALA A 226 60.02 -34.37 26.93
CA ALA A 226 59.93 -33.82 28.28
C ALA A 226 60.95 -34.43 29.25
N ALA A 227 61.33 -35.68 29.04
CA ALA A 227 62.38 -36.36 29.82
C ALA A 227 63.81 -35.96 29.42
N HIS A 228 63.99 -35.27 28.29
CA HIS A 228 65.31 -34.87 27.81
C HIS A 228 65.91 -33.75 28.67
N ALA A 229 67.22 -33.80 28.94
CA ALA A 229 67.89 -32.86 29.84
C ALA A 229 67.88 -31.40 29.35
N SER A 230 67.70 -31.18 28.03
CA SER A 230 67.61 -29.84 27.43
C SER A 230 66.21 -29.23 27.47
N ALA A 231 65.19 -29.94 27.96
CA ALA A 231 63.85 -29.38 28.11
C ALA A 231 63.74 -28.56 29.41
N ASP A 232 63.35 -27.30 29.29
CA ASP A 232 63.11 -26.44 30.45
C ASP A 232 61.73 -26.70 31.09
N GLU A 233 61.46 -26.07 32.23
CA GLU A 233 60.22 -26.30 32.99
C GLU A 233 58.97 -25.79 32.24
N THR A 234 59.12 -24.74 31.44
CA THR A 234 58.03 -24.19 30.63
C THR A 234 57.67 -25.17 29.51
N GLU A 235 58.69 -25.69 28.82
CA GLU A 235 58.55 -26.70 27.78
C GLU A 235 57.91 -27.98 28.34
N ARG A 236 58.35 -28.46 29.52
CA ARG A 236 57.73 -29.61 30.20
C ARG A 236 56.25 -29.39 30.50
N THR A 237 55.88 -28.19 30.97
CA THR A 237 54.48 -27.85 31.26
C THR A 237 53.62 -27.81 29.99
N GLU A 238 54.13 -27.23 28.91
CA GLU A 238 53.45 -27.20 27.61
C GLU A 238 53.32 -28.61 26.99
N ILE A 239 54.33 -29.45 27.14
CA ILE A 239 54.28 -30.86 26.74
C ILE A 239 53.23 -31.63 27.52
N ALA A 240 53.19 -31.49 28.85
CA ALA A 240 52.21 -32.20 29.68
C ALA A 240 50.76 -31.85 29.27
N GLU A 241 50.50 -30.57 28.98
CA GLU A 241 49.18 -30.14 28.52
C GLU A 241 48.86 -30.67 27.10
N ALA A 242 49.84 -30.72 26.19
CA ALA A 242 49.67 -31.29 24.86
C ALA A 242 49.42 -32.81 24.89
N GLN A 243 50.12 -33.55 25.75
CA GLN A 243 49.86 -34.98 25.98
C GLN A 243 48.46 -35.21 26.53
N ALA A 244 48.02 -34.39 27.49
CA ALA A 244 46.66 -34.45 28.03
C ALA A 244 45.61 -34.19 26.93
N PHE A 245 45.85 -33.23 26.02
CA PHE A 245 44.96 -32.96 24.91
C PHE A 245 44.88 -34.11 23.89
N LEU A 246 46.03 -34.68 23.51
CA LEU A 246 46.06 -35.83 22.59
C LEU A 246 45.40 -37.07 23.21
N ALA A 247 45.63 -37.33 24.50
CA ALA A 247 44.94 -38.40 25.23
C ALA A 247 43.42 -38.15 25.30
N TRP A 248 43.01 -36.90 25.51
CA TRP A 248 41.60 -36.50 25.49
C TRP A 248 40.97 -36.69 24.11
N MET A 249 41.68 -36.38 23.02
CA MET A 249 41.24 -36.69 21.65
C MET A 249 41.03 -38.19 21.44
N LEU A 250 41.94 -39.03 21.94
CA LEU A 250 41.85 -40.50 21.88
C LEU A 250 40.65 -41.03 22.69
N ASP A 251 40.29 -40.37 23.79
CA ASP A 251 39.09 -40.67 24.60
C ASP A 251 37.79 -40.16 23.96
N ARG A 252 37.58 -40.44 22.67
CA ARG A 252 36.32 -40.19 21.93
C ARG A 252 35.89 -38.71 21.83
N HIS A 253 36.81 -37.76 22.01
CA HIS A 253 36.53 -36.33 21.80
C HIS A 253 36.87 -35.84 20.38
N PHE A 254 37.53 -36.68 19.57
CA PHE A 254 37.93 -36.34 18.21
C PHE A 254 37.70 -37.50 17.24
N THR A 255 37.04 -37.22 16.12
CA THR A 255 36.93 -38.14 14.99
C THR A 255 38.11 -37.90 14.05
N PHE A 256 39.14 -38.75 14.12
CA PHE A 256 40.24 -38.83 13.16
C PHE A 256 39.75 -39.20 11.76
N LEU A 257 40.05 -38.35 10.78
CA LEU A 257 39.69 -38.54 9.37
C LEU A 257 40.90 -38.61 8.45
N GLY A 258 42.03 -38.00 8.83
CA GLY A 258 43.28 -38.11 8.08
C GLY A 258 44.50 -37.85 8.94
N TYR A 259 45.62 -38.44 8.55
CA TYR A 259 46.92 -38.22 9.17
C TYR A 259 48.02 -38.17 8.12
N ARG A 260 49.04 -37.32 8.32
CA ARG A 260 50.28 -37.37 7.54
C ARG A 260 51.42 -36.65 8.27
N ASP A 261 52.63 -37.16 8.14
CA ASP A 261 53.83 -36.47 8.63
C ASP A 261 54.37 -35.50 7.58
N TYR A 262 54.87 -34.36 8.05
CA TYR A 262 55.52 -33.35 7.23
C TYR A 262 56.90 -33.01 7.78
N GLU A 263 57.82 -32.68 6.88
CA GLU A 263 59.14 -32.15 7.17
C GLU A 263 59.16 -30.64 6.92
N LEU A 264 59.82 -29.89 7.80
CA LEU A 264 60.01 -28.44 7.67
C LEU A 264 61.23 -28.18 6.77
N VAL A 265 60.98 -27.60 5.60
CA VAL A 265 62.02 -27.24 4.62
C VAL A 265 62.17 -25.73 4.58
N VAL A 266 63.37 -25.23 4.87
CA VAL A 266 63.68 -23.79 4.79
C VAL A 266 64.37 -23.48 3.46
N LYS A 267 63.84 -22.52 2.71
CA LYS A 267 64.44 -21.99 1.46
C LYS A 267 64.66 -20.48 1.60
N GLU A 268 65.41 -19.88 0.67
CA GLU A 268 65.74 -18.44 0.68
C GLU A 268 64.51 -17.53 0.70
N ASP A 269 63.37 -17.99 0.15
CA ASP A 269 62.13 -17.24 0.06
C ASP A 269 61.08 -17.59 1.15
N GLY A 270 61.40 -18.51 2.08
CA GLY A 270 60.53 -18.79 3.23
C GLY A 270 60.58 -20.23 3.75
N HIS A 271 59.63 -20.55 4.64
CA HIS A 271 59.47 -21.88 5.21
C HIS A 271 58.41 -22.68 4.44
N TYR A 272 58.63 -23.98 4.29
CA TYR A 272 57.77 -24.90 3.55
C TYR A 272 57.53 -26.17 4.37
N LEU A 273 56.38 -26.81 4.14
CA LEU A 273 56.12 -28.17 4.61
C LEU A 273 56.13 -29.13 3.43
N GLN A 274 56.92 -30.19 3.54
CA GLN A 274 56.98 -31.29 2.59
C GLN A 274 56.36 -32.54 3.21
N GLY A 275 55.32 -33.11 2.57
CA GLY A 275 54.68 -34.31 3.08
C GLY A 275 55.58 -35.54 2.93
N LEU A 276 55.80 -36.29 4.01
CA LEU A 276 56.61 -37.50 3.98
C LEU A 276 55.87 -38.63 3.25
N PRO A 277 56.45 -39.21 2.17
CA PRO A 277 55.81 -40.29 1.42
C PRO A 277 55.53 -41.53 2.28
N GLY A 278 54.36 -42.14 2.09
CA GLY A 278 53.98 -43.40 2.73
C GLY A 278 53.48 -43.26 4.18
N THR A 279 53.36 -42.02 4.67
CA THR A 279 52.82 -41.72 6.01
C THR A 279 51.35 -41.29 5.96
N GLY A 280 50.78 -41.07 4.77
CA GLY A 280 49.41 -40.63 4.58
C GLY A 280 48.38 -41.70 4.96
N LEU A 281 47.47 -41.37 5.85
CA LEU A 281 46.35 -42.21 6.28
C LEU A 281 45.01 -41.47 6.13
N GLY A 282 43.93 -42.23 6.03
CA GLY A 282 42.56 -41.71 5.88
C GLY A 282 42.41 -40.87 4.61
N VAL A 283 41.79 -39.70 4.72
CA VAL A 283 41.62 -38.75 3.61
C VAL A 283 42.94 -38.14 3.10
N LEU A 284 44.07 -38.41 3.77
CA LEU A 284 45.40 -37.96 3.37
C LEU A 284 46.26 -39.07 2.74
N ARG A 285 45.70 -40.27 2.48
CA ARG A 285 46.37 -41.34 1.72
C ARG A 285 46.88 -40.81 0.38
N GLU A 286 48.09 -41.21 -0.03
CA GLU A 286 48.71 -40.78 -1.28
C GLU A 286 47.85 -41.13 -2.51
N ALA A 287 47.17 -42.27 -2.48
CA ALA A 287 46.27 -42.72 -3.56
C ALA A 287 45.04 -41.82 -3.78
N LEU A 288 44.71 -40.96 -2.81
CA LEU A 288 43.57 -40.02 -2.89
C LEU A 288 44.00 -38.62 -3.34
N ARG A 289 45.29 -38.35 -3.52
CA ARG A 289 45.78 -37.04 -3.90
C ARG A 289 45.59 -36.77 -5.39
N ASP A 290 45.20 -35.55 -5.71
CA ASP A 290 45.17 -35.07 -7.09
C ASP A 290 46.58 -35.00 -7.67
N ALA A 291 46.75 -35.50 -8.90
CA ALA A 291 48.04 -35.57 -9.58
C ALA A 291 48.76 -34.22 -9.76
N GLY A 292 48.05 -33.09 -9.61
CA GLY A 292 48.61 -31.72 -9.68
C GLY A 292 48.88 -31.05 -8.33
N SER A 293 48.61 -31.70 -7.19
CA SER A 293 48.80 -31.09 -5.87
C SER A 293 50.28 -31.04 -5.48
N PRO A 294 50.87 -29.85 -5.21
CA PRO A 294 52.29 -29.74 -4.90
C PRO A 294 52.65 -30.46 -3.59
N ASP A 295 53.74 -31.23 -3.62
CA ASP A 295 54.28 -31.90 -2.42
C ASP A 295 54.89 -30.94 -1.40
N LEU A 296 55.28 -29.76 -1.87
CA LEU A 296 55.93 -28.72 -1.09
C LEU A 296 54.98 -27.51 -0.98
N SER A 297 54.49 -27.23 0.22
CA SER A 297 53.55 -26.13 0.49
C SER A 297 54.25 -24.99 1.24
N ARG A 298 54.21 -23.77 0.68
CA ARG A 298 54.76 -22.58 1.35
C ARG A 298 53.93 -22.22 2.57
N LEU A 299 54.58 -21.95 3.70
CA LEU A 299 53.93 -21.46 4.90
C LEU A 299 53.75 -19.95 4.84
N ALA A 300 52.61 -19.46 5.35
CA ALA A 300 52.37 -18.04 5.51
C ALA A 300 53.38 -17.41 6.48
N PRO A 301 53.71 -16.10 6.37
CA PRO A 301 54.65 -15.43 7.26
C PRO A 301 54.31 -15.60 8.76
N GLY A 302 53.02 -15.61 9.11
CA GLY A 302 52.54 -15.83 10.48
C GLY A 302 52.85 -17.21 11.06
N ALA A 303 53.10 -18.23 10.22
CA ALA A 303 53.44 -19.58 10.65
C ALA A 303 54.80 -19.65 11.38
N VAL A 304 55.70 -18.70 11.12
CA VAL A 304 57.01 -18.61 11.79
C VAL A 304 56.85 -18.45 13.31
N LYS A 305 55.83 -17.69 13.75
CA LYS A 305 55.50 -17.57 15.18
C LYS A 305 55.13 -18.92 15.79
N ILE A 306 54.38 -19.75 15.05
CA ILE A 306 53.99 -21.08 15.51
C ILE A 306 55.21 -22.00 15.56
N ILE A 307 56.07 -22.00 14.54
CA ILE A 307 57.30 -22.80 14.52
C ILE A 307 58.18 -22.48 15.75
N ASN A 308 58.37 -21.19 16.04
CA ASN A 308 59.23 -20.73 17.14
C ASN A 308 58.57 -20.76 18.53
N ALA A 309 57.24 -20.94 18.63
CA ALA A 309 56.55 -20.96 19.91
C ALA A 309 56.95 -22.20 20.77
N PRO A 310 57.01 -22.10 22.09
CA PRO A 310 57.34 -23.23 22.97
C PRO A 310 56.26 -24.32 22.98
N ALA A 311 55.02 -23.98 22.62
CA ALA A 311 53.91 -24.94 22.56
C ALA A 311 54.18 -26.04 21.50
N PRO A 312 54.17 -27.33 21.87
CA PRO A 312 54.43 -28.43 20.96
C PRO A 312 53.22 -28.81 20.10
N ILE A 313 52.04 -28.25 20.39
CA ILE A 313 50.80 -28.50 19.66
C ILE A 313 50.15 -27.18 19.26
N PHE A 314 49.52 -27.14 18.09
CA PHE A 314 48.68 -26.02 17.67
C PHE A 314 47.41 -26.54 16.99
N ILE A 315 46.32 -25.77 17.15
CA ILE A 315 45.00 -26.12 16.64
C ILE A 315 44.54 -25.01 15.70
N THR A 316 43.99 -25.40 14.56
CA THR A 316 43.40 -24.47 13.61
C THR A 316 42.33 -25.16 12.75
N LYS A 317 41.58 -24.42 11.93
CA LYS A 317 40.77 -25.00 10.86
C LYS A 317 41.60 -25.22 9.59
N ALA A 318 41.40 -26.34 8.89
CA ALA A 318 41.94 -26.60 7.58
C ALA A 318 41.23 -25.76 6.50
N ASN A 319 41.80 -25.72 5.27
CA ASN A 319 41.16 -25.10 4.11
C ASN A 319 40.13 -26.01 3.42
N SER A 320 40.16 -27.30 3.72
CA SER A 320 39.24 -28.30 3.18
C SER A 320 38.06 -28.54 4.12
N ARG A 321 36.89 -28.73 3.53
CA ARG A 321 35.71 -29.23 4.24
C ARG A 321 35.77 -30.74 4.37
N ALA A 322 35.21 -31.26 5.46
CA ALA A 322 35.05 -32.68 5.66
C ALA A 322 34.15 -33.27 4.58
N THR A 323 34.60 -34.38 4.00
CA THR A 323 33.80 -35.25 3.12
C THR A 323 33.17 -36.42 3.89
N VAL A 324 33.50 -36.56 5.18
CA VAL A 324 33.05 -37.64 6.07
C VAL A 324 32.32 -37.07 7.28
N HIS A 325 31.25 -37.75 7.70
CA HIS A 325 30.45 -37.53 8.90
C HIS A 325 29.54 -36.28 8.90
N ARG A 326 30.11 -35.06 8.91
CA ARG A 326 29.29 -33.83 9.00
C ARG A 326 29.89 -32.66 8.22
N PRO A 327 29.04 -31.76 7.69
CA PRO A 327 29.50 -30.60 6.95
C PRO A 327 30.19 -29.62 7.89
N GLY A 328 31.48 -29.41 7.67
CA GLY A 328 32.28 -28.46 8.42
C GLY A 328 33.70 -28.44 7.89
N TYR A 329 34.46 -27.41 8.26
CA TYR A 329 35.89 -27.41 8.01
C TYR A 329 36.58 -28.41 8.93
N LEU A 330 37.54 -29.15 8.38
CA LEU A 330 38.32 -30.09 9.18
C LEU A 330 39.11 -29.35 10.25
N ASP A 331 39.05 -29.86 11.47
CA ASP A 331 39.93 -29.48 12.55
C ASP A 331 41.33 -30.00 12.24
N TYR A 332 42.29 -29.08 12.25
CA TYR A 332 43.70 -29.34 12.03
C TYR A 332 44.39 -29.28 13.37
N VAL A 333 44.96 -30.42 13.78
CA VAL A 333 45.81 -30.52 14.96
C VAL A 333 47.23 -30.84 14.49
N GLY A 334 48.12 -29.86 14.63
CA GLY A 334 49.54 -29.99 14.29
C GLY A 334 50.36 -30.25 15.55
N VAL A 335 51.05 -31.39 15.59
CA VAL A 335 52.00 -31.73 16.67
C VAL A 335 53.41 -31.59 16.14
N LYS A 336 54.22 -30.73 16.74
CA LYS A 336 55.60 -30.50 16.31
C LYS A 336 56.45 -31.76 16.46
N ARG A 337 57.34 -31.97 15.50
CA ARG A 337 58.41 -32.96 15.57
C ARG A 337 59.72 -32.23 15.86
N PHE A 338 60.53 -32.84 16.72
CA PHE A 338 61.80 -32.27 17.16
C PHE A 338 62.98 -33.13 16.68
N ASP A 339 64.07 -32.48 16.29
CA ASP A 339 65.36 -33.15 16.05
C ASP A 339 66.08 -33.49 17.37
N ALA A 340 67.27 -34.09 17.29
CA ALA A 340 68.06 -34.47 18.45
C ALA A 340 68.50 -33.27 19.31
N GLU A 341 68.61 -32.09 18.70
CA GLU A 341 68.95 -30.83 19.37
C GLU A 341 67.72 -30.14 20.00
N GLY A 342 66.51 -30.67 19.78
CA GLY A 342 65.26 -30.10 20.29
C GLY A 342 64.66 -28.99 19.43
N ARG A 343 65.15 -28.79 18.20
CA ARG A 343 64.58 -27.82 17.25
C ARG A 343 63.45 -28.46 16.46
N THR A 344 62.46 -27.66 16.09
CA THR A 344 61.33 -28.14 15.26
C THR A 344 61.82 -28.51 13.86
N CYS A 345 61.70 -29.79 13.50
CA CYS A 345 62.12 -30.33 12.19
C CYS A 345 60.93 -30.70 11.29
N GLY A 346 59.70 -30.61 11.79
CA GLY A 346 58.50 -30.95 11.04
C GLY A 346 57.26 -30.96 11.92
N GLU A 347 56.18 -31.55 11.40
CA GLU A 347 54.93 -31.74 12.14
C GLU A 347 54.29 -33.10 11.84
N ARG A 348 53.51 -33.59 12.79
CA ARG A 348 52.49 -34.61 12.58
C ARG A 348 51.15 -33.91 12.43
N ARG A 349 50.48 -34.11 11.30
CA ARG A 349 49.20 -33.47 11.02
C ARG A 349 48.06 -34.45 11.20
N PHE A 350 47.14 -34.14 12.11
CA PHE A 350 45.87 -34.82 12.23
C PHE A 350 44.75 -33.93 11.69
N LEU A 351 43.92 -34.50 10.82
CA LEU A 351 42.68 -33.88 10.33
C LEU A 351 41.49 -34.65 10.86
N GLY A 352 40.47 -33.94 11.29
CA GLY A 352 39.27 -34.58 11.83
C GLY A 352 38.19 -33.60 12.23
N LEU A 353 37.32 -34.04 13.12
CA LEU A 353 36.21 -33.25 13.65
C LEU A 353 36.03 -33.51 15.14
N TYR A 354 35.86 -32.47 15.95
CA TYR A 354 35.48 -32.66 17.37
C TYR A 354 34.12 -33.35 17.51
N THR A 355 33.98 -34.33 18.39
CA THR A 355 32.69 -35.02 18.58
C THR A 355 31.65 -34.11 19.22
N SER A 356 30.36 -34.49 19.17
CA SER A 356 29.28 -33.69 19.76
C SER A 356 29.43 -33.46 21.26
N THR A 357 30.11 -34.37 21.97
CA THR A 357 30.35 -34.29 23.42
C THR A 357 31.23 -33.09 23.81
N VAL A 358 32.16 -32.67 22.93
CA VAL A 358 33.05 -31.51 23.16
C VAL A 358 32.28 -30.22 23.41
N TYR A 359 31.10 -30.08 22.80
CA TYR A 359 30.25 -28.91 22.95
C TYR A 359 29.38 -28.95 24.23
N MET A 360 29.39 -30.07 24.95
CA MET A 360 28.58 -30.31 26.15
C MET A 360 29.40 -30.42 27.43
N VAL A 361 30.71 -30.67 27.34
CA VAL A 361 31.61 -30.69 28.50
C VAL A 361 32.00 -29.28 28.94
N PRO A 362 32.21 -29.03 30.25
CA PRO A 362 32.70 -27.74 30.76
C PRO A 362 34.03 -27.33 30.13
N ALA A 363 34.19 -26.04 29.83
CA ALA A 363 35.41 -25.49 29.23
C ALA A 363 36.66 -25.75 30.10
N GLU A 364 36.46 -25.78 31.42
CA GLU A 364 37.49 -26.05 32.42
C GLU A 364 38.00 -27.51 32.44
N SER A 365 37.25 -28.45 31.85
CA SER A 365 37.70 -29.85 31.73
C SER A 365 38.49 -30.12 30.45
N ILE A 366 38.43 -29.21 29.47
CA ILE A 366 39.05 -29.41 28.15
C ILE A 366 40.52 -28.99 28.23
N PRO A 367 41.51 -29.88 28.00
CA PRO A 367 42.92 -29.51 27.96
C PRO A 367 43.19 -28.39 26.94
N LEU A 368 44.21 -27.57 27.19
CA LEU A 368 44.52 -26.30 26.50
C LEU A 368 43.50 -25.19 26.78
N ALA A 369 42.20 -25.44 26.61
CA ALA A 369 41.15 -24.44 26.86
C ALA A 369 41.02 -24.08 28.35
N ARG A 370 41.12 -25.08 29.24
CA ARG A 370 41.05 -24.89 30.70
C ARG A 370 42.06 -23.89 31.23
N ARG A 371 43.30 -23.91 30.72
CA ARG A 371 44.36 -22.97 31.13
C ARG A 371 44.04 -21.55 30.66
N LYS A 372 43.49 -21.39 29.45
CA LYS A 372 43.04 -20.08 28.94
C LYS A 372 41.89 -19.52 29.76
N VAL A 373 40.87 -20.33 30.02
CA VAL A 373 39.71 -19.93 30.85
C VAL A 373 40.15 -19.53 32.26
N ALA A 374 40.99 -20.35 32.91
CA ALA A 374 41.53 -20.04 34.24
C ALA A 374 42.34 -18.73 34.25
N SER A 375 43.17 -18.51 33.22
CA SER A 375 43.96 -17.28 33.06
C SER A 375 43.07 -16.03 32.92
N VAL A 376 42.02 -16.10 32.07
CA VAL A 376 41.08 -15.00 31.89
C VAL A 376 40.36 -14.67 33.20
N ILE A 377 39.89 -15.67 33.93
CA ILE A 377 39.19 -15.49 35.21
C ILE A 377 40.14 -14.84 36.24
N ALA A 378 41.35 -15.37 36.40
CA ALA A 378 42.34 -14.86 37.37
C ALA A 378 42.71 -13.39 37.12
N ARG A 379 42.80 -12.96 35.85
CA ARG A 379 43.14 -11.58 35.46
C ARG A 379 42.08 -10.54 35.82
N THR A 380 40.80 -10.93 35.94
CA THR A 380 39.72 -9.96 36.22
C THR A 380 39.70 -9.46 37.66
N GLY A 381 40.28 -10.21 38.60
CA GLY A 381 40.23 -9.87 40.03
C GLY A 381 38.82 -9.86 40.62
N PHE A 382 37.81 -10.41 39.93
CA PHE A 382 36.45 -10.47 40.45
C PHE A 382 36.35 -11.35 41.69
N LEU A 383 35.47 -10.96 42.62
CA LEU A 383 35.19 -11.76 43.81
C LEU A 383 34.66 -13.14 43.39
N PRO A 384 35.27 -14.24 43.86
CA PRO A 384 34.77 -15.58 43.60
C PRO A 384 33.30 -15.71 44.00
N ASN A 385 32.50 -16.37 43.16
CA ASN A 385 31.05 -16.52 43.32
C ASN A 385 30.19 -15.24 43.27
N GLY A 386 30.78 -14.06 43.02
CA GLY A 386 30.06 -12.82 42.76
C GLY A 386 29.30 -12.84 41.43
N HIS A 387 28.36 -11.89 41.26
CA HIS A 387 27.54 -11.82 40.04
C HIS A 387 28.39 -11.73 38.76
N LEU A 388 29.34 -10.79 38.71
CA LEU A 388 30.22 -10.62 37.53
C LEU A 388 31.08 -11.86 37.23
N ALA A 389 31.57 -12.55 38.26
CA ALA A 389 32.35 -13.78 38.08
C ALA A 389 31.49 -14.92 37.50
N LYS A 390 30.26 -15.11 38.00
CA LYS A 390 29.31 -16.10 37.48
C LYS A 390 28.94 -15.81 36.03
N THR A 391 28.62 -14.54 35.73
CA THR A 391 28.28 -14.12 34.37
C THR A 391 29.45 -14.32 33.40
N LEU A 392 30.68 -13.99 33.80
CA LEU A 392 31.87 -14.23 32.99
C LEU A 392 32.08 -15.72 32.70
N ILE A 393 31.91 -16.60 33.71
CA ILE A 393 31.97 -18.05 33.51
C ILE A 393 30.92 -18.50 32.49
N THR A 394 29.68 -18.01 32.60
CA THR A 394 28.63 -18.31 31.61
C THR A 394 29.01 -17.85 30.21
N ILE A 395 29.61 -16.65 30.06
CA ILE A 395 30.08 -16.14 28.76
C ILE A 395 31.16 -17.06 28.17
N LEU A 396 32.14 -17.46 28.97
CA LEU A 396 33.22 -18.36 28.55
C LEU A 396 32.71 -19.76 28.21
N GLU A 397 31.71 -20.26 28.94
CA GLU A 397 31.08 -21.55 28.65
C GLU A 397 30.26 -21.53 27.34
N GLN A 398 29.57 -20.43 27.06
CA GLN A 398 28.79 -20.26 25.82
C GLN A 398 29.62 -19.79 24.62
N TYR A 399 30.90 -19.49 24.82
CA TYR A 399 31.80 -19.07 23.76
C TYR A 399 32.06 -20.23 22.78
N PRO A 400 32.09 -19.99 21.45
CA PRO A 400 32.32 -21.07 20.48
C PRO A 400 33.59 -21.87 20.83
N ARG A 401 33.45 -23.19 21.02
CA ARG A 401 34.56 -24.08 21.42
C ARG A 401 35.73 -24.01 20.45
N ASP A 402 35.42 -23.99 19.16
CA ASP A 402 36.40 -23.83 18.08
C ASP A 402 37.24 -22.54 18.18
N GLU A 403 36.65 -21.46 18.70
CA GLU A 403 37.34 -20.18 18.88
C GLU A 403 38.17 -20.18 20.18
N LEU A 404 37.70 -20.82 21.25
CA LEU A 404 38.49 -20.99 22.49
C LEU A 404 39.82 -21.70 22.23
N PHE A 405 39.84 -22.69 21.33
CA PHE A 405 41.09 -23.37 20.96
C PHE A 405 42.07 -22.46 20.22
N GLN A 406 41.58 -21.50 19.43
CA GLN A 406 42.40 -20.69 18.53
C GLN A 406 42.80 -19.31 19.10
N LEU A 407 41.96 -18.71 19.95
CA LEU A 407 42.21 -17.40 20.56
C LEU A 407 43.40 -17.43 21.52
N GLU A 408 44.13 -16.33 21.58
CA GLU A 408 45.13 -16.11 22.64
C GLU A 408 44.47 -15.68 23.95
N GLY A 409 45.14 -15.89 25.08
CA GLY A 409 44.58 -15.60 26.39
C GLY A 409 44.27 -14.10 26.62
N GLU A 410 45.01 -13.20 25.97
CA GLU A 410 44.76 -11.75 26.05
C GLU A 410 43.55 -11.33 25.22
N GLU A 411 43.49 -11.75 23.95
CA GLU A 411 42.35 -11.46 23.08
C GLU A 411 41.04 -12.03 23.65
N LEU A 412 41.07 -13.25 24.19
CA LEU A 412 39.91 -13.85 24.84
C LEU A 412 39.46 -13.04 26.07
N HIS A 413 40.40 -12.49 26.84
CA HIS A 413 40.09 -11.65 27.99
C HIS A 413 39.36 -10.36 27.56
N ASP A 414 39.89 -9.66 26.56
CA ASP A 414 39.32 -8.40 26.08
C ASP A 414 37.93 -8.59 25.46
N ILE A 415 37.75 -9.64 24.65
CA ILE A 415 36.45 -9.96 24.04
C ILE A 415 35.45 -10.38 25.13
N ALA A 416 35.84 -11.25 26.07
CA ALA A 416 34.94 -11.70 27.12
C ALA A 416 34.45 -10.55 28.02
N LEU A 417 35.34 -9.60 28.36
CA LEU A 417 34.95 -8.38 29.09
C LEU A 417 34.08 -7.44 28.24
N GLY A 418 34.35 -7.34 26.94
CA GLY A 418 33.50 -6.61 26.00
C GLY A 418 32.07 -7.15 25.97
N ILE A 419 31.92 -8.48 25.93
CA ILE A 419 30.62 -9.16 25.99
C ILE A 419 29.95 -8.95 27.35
N LEU A 420 30.70 -8.99 28.46
CA LEU A 420 30.17 -8.73 29.80
C LEU A 420 29.55 -7.34 29.92
N ARG A 421 30.25 -6.30 29.41
CA ARG A 421 29.76 -4.90 29.38
C ARG A 421 28.53 -4.72 28.46
N LEU A 422 28.33 -5.64 27.52
CA LEU A 422 27.20 -5.63 26.60
C LEU A 422 25.88 -6.04 27.27
N GLN A 423 25.92 -6.94 28.25
CA GLN A 423 24.69 -7.36 28.93
C GLN A 423 24.03 -6.20 29.68
N GLU A 424 24.82 -5.21 30.13
CA GLU A 424 24.31 -3.99 30.76
C GLU A 424 23.77 -2.96 29.75
N ARG A 425 24.09 -3.10 28.46
CA ARG A 425 23.77 -2.12 27.41
C ARG A 425 23.32 -2.82 26.12
N GLN A 426 22.03 -2.75 25.81
CA GLN A 426 21.42 -3.31 24.58
C GLN A 426 21.91 -2.61 23.29
N ARG A 427 23.18 -2.75 22.95
CA ARG A 427 23.80 -2.14 21.77
C ARG A 427 24.36 -3.20 20.84
N THR A 428 24.35 -2.88 19.56
CA THR A 428 25.07 -3.68 18.56
C THR A 428 26.57 -3.59 18.83
N ARG A 429 27.27 -4.73 18.76
CA ARG A 429 28.74 -4.79 18.87
C ARG A 429 29.33 -5.82 17.92
N LEU A 430 30.56 -5.57 17.47
CA LEU A 430 31.35 -6.46 16.64
C LEU A 430 32.68 -6.79 17.35
N PHE A 431 32.95 -8.08 17.52
CA PHE A 431 34.27 -8.57 17.93
C PHE A 431 34.89 -9.35 16.78
N VAL A 432 36.15 -9.06 16.46
CA VAL A 432 36.85 -9.63 15.29
C VAL A 432 38.11 -10.34 15.76
N ARG A 433 38.38 -11.51 15.19
CA ARG A 433 39.64 -12.23 15.28
C ARG A 433 40.11 -12.66 13.90
N ARG A 434 41.34 -12.30 13.55
CA ARG A 434 41.99 -12.74 12.30
C ARG A 434 42.68 -14.09 12.51
N ASP A 435 42.53 -15.01 11.55
CA ASP A 435 43.30 -16.26 11.56
C ASP A 435 44.79 -16.00 11.35
N ARG A 436 45.68 -16.73 12.05
CA ARG A 436 47.14 -16.54 11.99
C ARG A 436 47.76 -16.83 10.61
N PHE A 437 47.02 -17.53 9.76
CA PHE A 437 47.42 -17.87 8.39
C PHE A 437 46.59 -17.13 7.33
N ASP A 438 45.81 -16.10 7.72
CA ASP A 438 45.00 -15.29 6.81
C ASP A 438 43.96 -16.07 5.98
N ARG A 439 43.52 -17.23 6.46
CA ARG A 439 42.53 -18.07 5.74
C ARG A 439 41.09 -17.63 6.01
N PHE A 440 40.85 -16.98 7.14
CA PHE A 440 39.54 -16.47 7.50
C PHE A 440 39.61 -15.40 8.60
N VAL A 441 38.52 -14.67 8.74
CA VAL A 441 38.26 -13.73 9.82
C VAL A 441 36.99 -14.18 10.55
N SER A 442 37.10 -14.32 11.87
CA SER A 442 36.01 -14.70 12.77
C SER A 442 35.39 -13.45 13.37
N CYS A 443 34.10 -13.26 13.16
CA CYS A 443 33.33 -12.10 13.59
C CYS A 443 32.19 -12.53 14.51
N LEU A 444 32.19 -12.09 15.77
CA LEU A 444 31.05 -12.22 16.67
C LEU A 444 30.25 -10.93 16.65
N VAL A 445 29.08 -10.97 16.03
CA VAL A 445 28.16 -9.83 15.93
C VAL A 445 27.04 -10.00 16.93
N PHE A 446 26.83 -9.00 17.77
CA PHE A 446 25.67 -8.92 18.65
C PHE A 446 24.71 -7.88 18.11
N VAL A 447 23.43 -8.23 17.99
CA VAL A 447 22.35 -7.32 17.57
C VAL A 447 21.15 -7.49 18.49
N PRO A 448 20.31 -6.46 18.72
CA PRO A 448 19.06 -6.61 19.47
C PRO A 448 18.22 -7.77 18.92
N ARG A 449 17.76 -8.67 19.80
CA ARG A 449 17.07 -9.91 19.42
C ARG A 449 15.85 -9.64 18.54
N GLU A 450 15.12 -8.57 18.84
CA GLU A 450 13.94 -8.16 18.06
C GLU A 450 14.29 -7.70 16.64
N LYS A 451 15.50 -7.18 16.42
CA LYS A 451 15.96 -6.70 15.11
C LYS A 451 16.51 -7.85 14.24
N PHE A 452 16.80 -9.01 14.82
CA PHE A 452 17.37 -10.14 14.09
C PHE A 452 16.33 -10.78 13.16
N ASN A 453 16.60 -10.73 11.85
CA ASN A 453 15.90 -11.47 10.82
C ASN A 453 16.87 -11.91 9.71
N THR A 454 16.39 -12.72 8.77
CA THR A 454 17.19 -13.25 7.65
C THR A 454 17.82 -12.15 6.81
N ASP A 455 17.09 -11.07 6.52
CA ASP A 455 17.58 -9.97 5.67
C ASP A 455 18.68 -9.15 6.33
N LEU A 456 18.53 -8.81 7.62
CA LEU A 456 19.57 -8.15 8.40
C LEU A 456 20.83 -9.02 8.43
N ARG A 457 20.67 -10.32 8.68
CA ARG A 457 21.80 -11.26 8.66
C ARG A 457 22.53 -11.23 7.31
N ILE A 458 21.80 -11.33 6.19
CA ILE A 458 22.40 -11.32 4.85
C ILE A 458 23.13 -10.00 4.57
N ARG A 459 22.55 -8.86 4.96
CA ARG A 459 23.20 -7.54 4.80
C ARG A 459 24.49 -7.44 5.63
N ILE A 460 24.47 -7.91 6.88
CA ILE A 460 25.68 -7.96 7.73
C ILE A 460 26.73 -8.89 7.13
N GLN A 461 26.34 -10.07 6.64
CA GLN A 461 27.26 -11.01 5.99
C GLN A 461 27.94 -10.38 4.77
N LYS A 462 27.17 -9.71 3.91
CA LYS A 462 27.71 -9.03 2.73
C LYS A 462 28.67 -7.90 3.12
N LEU A 463 28.28 -7.08 4.09
CA LEU A 463 29.12 -5.99 4.60
C LEU A 463 30.46 -6.50 5.16
N LEU A 464 30.46 -7.59 5.93
CA LEU A 464 31.67 -8.22 6.44
C LEU A 464 32.49 -8.91 5.34
N GLN A 465 31.82 -9.54 4.36
CA GLN A 465 32.48 -10.16 3.22
C GLN A 465 33.23 -9.12 2.39
N ASP A 466 32.57 -8.01 2.06
CA ASP A 466 33.14 -6.93 1.27
C ASP A 466 34.32 -6.27 2.01
N ALA A 467 34.19 -6.04 3.32
CA ALA A 467 35.23 -5.41 4.14
C ALA A 467 36.54 -6.21 4.20
N TYR A 468 36.46 -7.55 4.27
CA TYR A 468 37.64 -8.43 4.37
C TYR A 468 38.05 -9.08 3.04
N HIS A 469 37.49 -8.65 1.90
CA HIS A 469 37.69 -9.28 0.59
C HIS A 469 37.43 -10.79 0.60
N GLY A 470 36.33 -11.18 1.25
CA GLY A 470 36.00 -12.57 1.50
C GLY A 470 35.51 -13.33 0.27
N THR A 471 35.98 -14.57 0.09
CA THR A 471 35.56 -15.49 -0.97
C THR A 471 34.30 -16.28 -0.62
N GLY A 472 33.92 -16.29 0.66
CA GLY A 472 32.70 -16.92 1.15
C GLY A 472 32.46 -16.62 2.62
N VAL A 473 31.24 -16.84 3.09
CA VAL A 473 30.84 -16.55 4.48
C VAL A 473 30.02 -17.71 5.05
N GLU A 474 30.37 -18.13 6.26
CA GLU A 474 29.59 -19.06 7.08
C GLU A 474 29.00 -18.30 8.27
N PHE A 475 27.86 -18.75 8.78
CA PHE A 475 27.27 -18.15 9.97
C PHE A 475 26.64 -19.20 10.88
N THR A 476 26.57 -18.88 12.16
CA THR A 476 25.84 -19.66 13.17
C THR A 476 25.15 -18.69 14.13
N PRO A 477 23.80 -18.59 14.08
CA PRO A 477 23.06 -17.76 15.01
C PRO A 477 22.86 -18.51 16.34
N LEU A 478 23.03 -17.81 17.45
CA LEU A 478 22.64 -18.25 18.77
C LEU A 478 21.59 -17.29 19.33
N LEU A 479 20.37 -17.80 19.47
CA LEU A 479 19.25 -17.11 20.13
C LEU A 479 19.09 -17.74 21.52
N SER A 480 19.21 -16.92 22.56
CA SER A 480 19.04 -17.34 23.96
C SER A 480 18.03 -16.43 24.68
N GLU A 481 17.93 -16.56 26.01
CA GLU A 481 17.15 -15.64 26.85
C GLU A 481 17.71 -14.20 26.85
N SER A 482 18.92 -13.99 26.34
CA SER A 482 19.51 -12.68 26.14
C SER A 482 18.64 -11.77 25.27
N MET A 483 18.63 -10.47 25.58
CA MET A 483 18.00 -9.41 24.78
C MET A 483 18.77 -9.14 23.47
N LEU A 484 19.95 -9.75 23.31
CA LEU A 484 20.79 -9.67 22.13
C LEU A 484 20.91 -11.05 21.47
N ALA A 485 20.70 -11.11 20.16
CA ALA A 485 21.07 -12.24 19.32
C ALA A 485 22.57 -12.20 19.04
N ARG A 486 23.25 -13.33 19.18
CA ARG A 486 24.66 -13.48 18.81
C ARG A 486 24.75 -14.20 17.47
N ILE A 487 25.48 -13.62 16.52
CA ILE A 487 25.74 -14.21 15.21
C ILE A 487 27.25 -14.41 15.11
N HIS A 488 27.68 -15.67 15.05
CA HIS A 488 29.06 -15.98 14.73
C HIS A 488 29.18 -16.09 13.22
N ILE A 489 29.95 -15.19 12.61
CA ILE A 489 30.17 -15.11 11.17
C ILE A 489 31.65 -15.41 10.90
N THR A 490 31.94 -16.36 10.02
CA THR A 490 33.30 -16.66 9.57
C THR A 490 33.44 -16.24 8.11
N VAL A 491 34.23 -15.20 7.84
CA VAL A 491 34.53 -14.71 6.50
C VAL A 491 35.79 -15.41 5.99
N ARG A 492 35.69 -16.18 4.92
CA ARG A 492 36.81 -16.89 4.29
C ARG A 492 37.59 -15.96 3.39
N THR A 493 38.91 -16.02 3.44
CA THR A 493 39.81 -15.09 2.75
C THR A 493 40.92 -15.84 2.03
N GLN A 494 41.59 -15.16 1.10
CA GLN A 494 42.80 -15.70 0.47
C GLN A 494 44.02 -15.36 1.35
N PRO A 495 44.85 -16.34 1.74
CA PRO A 495 46.05 -16.09 2.54
C PRO A 495 46.94 -14.98 1.94
N GLY A 496 47.32 -14.01 2.77
CA GLY A 496 48.14 -12.86 2.37
C GLY A 496 47.38 -11.70 1.71
N ASN A 497 46.05 -11.79 1.57
CA ASN A 497 45.22 -10.74 0.94
C ASN A 497 44.10 -10.21 1.87
N VAL A 498 44.26 -10.34 3.19
CA VAL A 498 43.30 -9.81 4.17
C VAL A 498 43.67 -8.36 4.51
N PRO A 499 42.81 -7.37 4.23
CA PRO A 499 43.08 -5.98 4.53
C PRO A 499 43.04 -5.71 6.04
N GLU A 500 43.75 -4.67 6.48
CA GLU A 500 43.52 -4.07 7.81
C GLU A 500 42.23 -3.25 7.77
N VAL A 501 41.32 -3.52 8.71
CA VAL A 501 39.97 -2.91 8.74
C VAL A 501 39.76 -2.23 10.08
N ASP A 502 39.27 -0.98 10.04
CA ASP A 502 38.81 -0.30 11.25
C ASP A 502 37.52 -0.96 11.76
N VAL A 503 37.64 -1.71 12.86
CA VAL A 503 36.53 -2.44 13.47
C VAL A 503 35.45 -1.49 13.99
N ALA A 504 35.81 -0.27 14.44
CA ALA A 504 34.85 0.69 14.96
C ALA A 504 33.99 1.29 13.83
N GLU A 505 34.60 1.65 12.70
CA GLU A 505 33.88 2.10 11.50
C GLU A 505 32.95 0.98 10.98
N LEU A 506 33.45 -0.26 10.93
CA LEU A 506 32.68 -1.40 10.47
C LEU A 506 31.48 -1.70 11.39
N GLU A 507 31.67 -1.56 12.71
CA GLU A 507 30.60 -1.65 13.70
C GLU A 507 29.52 -0.58 13.47
N GLU A 508 29.90 0.67 13.19
CA GLU A 508 28.95 1.75 12.94
C GLU A 508 28.11 1.50 11.68
N ARG A 509 28.72 0.97 10.62
CA ARG A 509 27.99 0.57 9.41
C ARG A 509 27.02 -0.60 9.67
N ILE A 510 27.38 -1.54 10.56
CA ILE A 510 26.46 -2.61 11.02
C ILE A 510 25.30 -2.01 11.83
N VAL A 511 25.57 -1.03 12.71
CA VAL A 511 24.53 -0.30 13.47
C VAL A 511 23.53 0.35 12.52
N GLN A 512 24.02 1.06 11.50
CA GLN A 512 23.17 1.69 10.48
C GLN A 512 22.34 0.65 9.72
N THR A 513 22.93 -0.48 9.35
CA THR A 513 22.22 -1.57 8.67
C THR A 513 21.11 -2.17 9.54
N ALA A 514 21.28 -2.17 10.87
CA ALA A 514 20.32 -2.65 11.84
C ALA A 514 19.25 -1.61 12.25
N ARG A 515 19.28 -0.38 11.72
CA ARG A 515 18.23 0.61 11.98
C ARG A 515 16.91 0.21 11.33
N ARG A 516 15.82 0.40 12.08
CA ARG A 516 14.45 0.30 11.57
C ARG A 516 13.98 1.68 11.12
N TRP A 517 13.00 1.72 10.22
CA TRP A 517 12.35 2.96 9.81
C TRP A 517 11.83 3.78 11.01
N GLN A 518 11.34 3.11 12.07
CA GLN A 518 10.89 3.77 13.30
C GLN A 518 12.03 4.44 14.09
N ASP A 519 13.25 3.89 14.04
CA ASP A 519 14.41 4.50 14.69
C ASP A 519 14.72 5.84 13.99
N ASP A 520 14.64 5.86 12.65
CA ASP A 520 14.84 7.09 11.87
C ASP A 520 13.69 8.09 12.03
N LEU A 521 12.45 7.61 12.25
CA LEU A 521 11.32 8.47 12.60
C LEU A 521 11.52 9.14 13.96
N ALA A 522 12.01 8.39 14.96
CA ALA A 522 12.32 8.93 16.28
C ALA A 522 13.33 10.08 16.19
N ASP A 523 14.45 9.86 15.50
CA ASP A 523 15.48 10.87 15.30
C ASP A 523 14.92 12.10 14.56
N ALA A 524 14.16 11.90 13.48
CA ALA A 524 13.58 13.00 12.70
C ALA A 524 12.53 13.82 13.49
N LEU A 525 11.73 13.18 14.34
CA LEU A 525 10.76 13.84 15.21
C LEU A 525 11.44 14.65 16.31
N LEU A 526 12.52 14.14 16.90
CA LEU A 526 13.32 14.84 17.90
C LEU A 526 14.04 16.04 17.29
N GLU A 527 14.64 15.88 16.10
CA GLU A 527 15.32 16.95 15.37
C GLU A 527 14.35 18.10 15.03
N ARG A 528 13.14 17.79 14.55
CA ARG A 528 12.15 18.79 14.12
C ARG A 528 11.34 19.39 15.28
N GLY A 529 11.03 18.59 16.30
CA GLY A 529 10.10 18.95 17.37
C GLY A 529 10.75 19.27 18.72
N GLY A 530 12.04 19.00 18.90
CA GLY A 530 12.68 18.96 20.21
C GLY A 530 12.24 17.75 21.04
N GLU A 531 12.83 17.58 22.24
CA GLU A 531 12.70 16.34 23.02
C GLU A 531 11.25 16.06 23.48
N GLU A 532 10.56 17.06 24.04
CA GLU A 532 9.21 16.87 24.58
C GLU A 532 8.17 16.54 23.49
N ARG A 533 8.08 17.41 22.46
CA ARG A 533 7.11 17.24 21.37
C ARG A 533 7.48 16.04 20.49
N GLY A 534 8.77 15.81 20.23
CA GLY A 534 9.25 14.66 19.46
C GLY A 534 8.86 13.34 20.12
N ASN A 535 9.13 13.18 21.42
CA ASN A 535 8.74 11.97 22.17
C ASN A 535 7.22 11.78 22.29
N ARG A 536 6.43 12.88 22.34
CA ARG A 536 4.97 12.79 22.31
C ARG A 536 4.47 12.27 20.96
N LEU A 537 4.97 12.82 19.85
CA LEU A 537 4.60 12.37 18.51
C LEU A 537 5.07 10.93 18.24
N LEU A 538 6.26 10.55 18.72
CA LEU A 538 6.77 9.19 18.57
C LEU A 538 5.89 8.16 19.29
N ARG A 539 5.41 8.47 20.50
CA ARG A 539 4.45 7.61 21.22
C ARG A 539 3.13 7.40 20.46
N ARG A 540 2.68 8.41 19.71
CA ARG A 540 1.44 8.36 18.93
C ARG A 540 1.62 7.66 17.58
N TYR A 541 2.72 7.92 16.89
CA TYR A 541 2.93 7.54 15.49
C TYR A 541 3.98 6.45 15.24
N GLY A 542 4.76 6.04 16.25
CA GLY A 542 5.89 5.13 16.09
C GLY A 542 5.54 3.84 15.33
N ASP A 543 4.38 3.27 15.64
CA ASP A 543 3.87 2.05 14.97
C ASP A 543 2.64 2.32 14.09
N ALA A 544 2.29 3.60 13.85
CA ALA A 544 1.07 3.97 13.13
C ALA A 544 1.15 3.79 11.61
N PHE A 545 2.35 3.75 11.03
CA PHE A 545 2.55 3.69 9.58
C PHE A 545 2.62 2.24 9.06
N PRO A 546 1.84 1.89 8.02
CA PRO A 546 1.82 0.55 7.46
C PRO A 546 3.14 0.21 6.74
N ALA A 547 3.41 -1.08 6.50
CA ALA A 547 4.63 -1.53 5.84
C ALA A 547 4.86 -0.88 4.47
N GLY A 548 3.81 -0.82 3.61
CA GLY A 548 3.93 -0.20 2.28
C GLY A 548 4.36 1.27 2.35
N PHE A 549 3.85 2.05 3.30
CA PHE A 549 4.29 3.45 3.47
C PHE A 549 5.77 3.53 3.83
N ARG A 550 6.24 2.65 4.71
CA ARG A 550 7.63 2.62 5.18
C ARG A 550 8.61 2.17 4.10
N GLU A 551 8.13 1.44 3.11
CA GLU A 551 8.89 1.06 1.90
C GLU A 551 8.95 2.22 0.90
N ASP A 552 7.85 2.95 0.72
CA ASP A 552 7.74 4.02 -0.28
C ASP A 552 8.35 5.36 0.18
N TYR A 553 8.33 5.67 1.48
CA TYR A 553 8.74 6.99 2.00
C TYR A 553 9.78 6.89 3.12
N PRO A 554 10.84 7.74 3.09
CA PRO A 554 11.76 7.88 4.21
C PRO A 554 11.08 8.54 5.42
N ALA A 555 11.51 8.15 6.62
CA ALA A 555 10.92 8.62 7.88
C ALA A 555 10.91 10.14 8.06
N ARG A 556 11.88 10.85 7.47
CA ARG A 556 11.94 12.32 7.50
C ARG A 556 10.74 12.98 6.78
N LEU A 557 10.21 12.37 5.72
CA LEU A 557 9.00 12.89 5.04
C LEU A 557 7.75 12.64 5.88
N ALA A 558 7.71 11.53 6.62
CA ALA A 558 6.59 11.21 7.51
C ALA A 558 6.38 12.26 8.61
N VAL A 559 7.44 12.99 9.01
CA VAL A 559 7.31 14.12 9.95
C VAL A 559 6.40 15.22 9.38
N ARG A 560 6.52 15.53 8.08
CA ARG A 560 5.65 16.50 7.42
C ARG A 560 4.22 15.97 7.29
N ASP A 561 4.07 14.69 6.98
CA ASP A 561 2.76 14.03 6.96
C ASP A 561 2.08 14.13 8.34
N ILE A 562 2.81 13.88 9.44
CA ILE A 562 2.33 14.04 10.82
C ILE A 562 1.88 15.48 11.09
N GLU A 563 2.66 16.49 10.68
CA GLU A 563 2.28 17.90 10.82
C GLU A 563 0.95 18.25 10.11
N LEU A 564 0.64 17.60 8.99
CA LEU A 564 -0.61 17.78 8.25
C LEU A 564 -1.78 16.98 8.84
N MET A 565 -1.50 15.88 9.53
CA MET A 565 -2.49 15.01 10.16
C MET A 565 -2.96 15.53 11.53
N GLU A 566 -2.08 16.12 12.34
CA GLU A 566 -2.40 16.58 13.69
C GLU A 566 -3.57 17.59 13.77
N PRO A 567 -3.70 18.59 12.86
CA PRO A 567 -4.87 19.48 12.85
C PRO A 567 -6.20 18.76 12.60
N LEU A 568 -6.21 17.70 11.79
CA LEU A 568 -7.41 16.90 11.53
C LEU A 568 -7.86 16.15 12.79
N LEU A 569 -6.90 15.59 13.53
CA LEU A 569 -7.20 14.90 14.80
C LEU A 569 -7.70 15.86 15.87
N ALA A 570 -7.14 17.08 15.93
CA ALA A 570 -7.58 18.10 16.87
C ALA A 570 -9.02 18.59 16.59
N ALA A 571 -9.41 18.69 15.32
CA ALA A 571 -10.74 19.14 14.91
C ALA A 571 -11.83 18.05 15.06
N ALA A 572 -11.45 16.76 15.11
CA ALA A 572 -12.37 15.64 15.13
C ALA A 572 -11.93 14.52 16.10
N PRO A 573 -12.07 14.72 17.42
CA PRO A 573 -11.64 13.75 18.44
C PRO A 573 -12.45 12.46 18.48
N SER A 574 -13.58 12.36 17.76
CA SER A 574 -14.40 11.14 17.68
C SER A 574 -14.77 10.77 16.24
N ALA A 575 -15.00 9.47 15.99
CA ALA A 575 -15.32 8.96 14.65
C ALA A 575 -16.57 9.59 14.03
N GLN A 576 -17.59 9.89 14.84
CA GLN A 576 -18.81 10.56 14.38
C GLN A 576 -18.58 12.04 14.02
N GLN A 577 -17.69 12.72 14.73
CA GLN A 577 -17.30 14.10 14.38
C GLN A 577 -16.39 14.12 13.14
N ALA A 578 -15.51 13.12 12.98
CA ALA A 578 -14.65 12.98 11.80
C ALA A 578 -15.45 12.74 10.51
N ALA A 579 -16.46 11.87 10.57
CA ALA A 579 -17.35 11.61 9.44
C ALA A 579 -18.17 12.85 9.04
N ALA A 580 -18.60 13.67 10.02
CA ALA A 580 -19.40 14.87 9.80
C ALA A 580 -18.58 16.10 9.37
N ALA A 581 -17.31 16.21 9.81
CA ALA A 581 -16.50 17.41 9.61
C ALA A 581 -16.07 17.61 8.15
N GLY A 582 -16.05 16.56 7.32
CA GLY A 582 -15.69 16.63 5.90
C GLY A 582 -14.33 17.28 5.59
N THR A 583 -13.52 17.52 6.62
CA THR A 583 -12.33 18.37 6.58
C THR A 583 -11.17 17.56 6.03
N LEU A 584 -10.43 18.17 5.12
CA LEU A 584 -9.26 17.59 4.47
C LEU A 584 -8.05 18.46 4.74
N THR A 585 -6.89 17.84 4.93
CA THR A 585 -5.61 18.51 4.68
C THR A 585 -5.00 17.91 3.43
N MET A 586 -4.18 18.69 2.75
CA MET A 586 -3.69 18.34 1.43
C MET A 586 -2.26 18.84 1.24
N GLN A 587 -1.54 18.23 0.31
CA GLN A 587 -0.22 18.69 -0.09
C GLN A 587 0.03 18.39 -1.56
N LEU A 588 0.14 19.43 -2.38
CA LEU A 588 0.72 19.35 -3.72
C LEU A 588 2.24 19.48 -3.62
N TYR A 589 2.97 18.57 -4.24
CA TYR A 589 4.44 18.58 -4.27
C TYR A 589 5.01 17.94 -5.54
N ARG A 590 6.30 18.16 -5.78
CA ARG A 590 7.06 17.53 -6.87
C ARG A 590 8.20 16.68 -6.27
N PRO A 591 8.28 15.37 -6.57
CA PRO A 591 9.45 14.57 -6.19
C PRO A 591 10.74 15.09 -6.85
N LEU A 592 11.88 14.95 -6.18
CA LEU A 592 13.16 15.52 -6.63
C LEU A 592 13.59 15.00 -8.02
N GLU A 593 13.31 13.73 -8.31
CA GLU A 593 13.68 13.03 -9.55
C GLU A 593 12.55 13.03 -10.59
N ALA A 594 11.46 13.77 -10.34
CA ALA A 594 10.29 13.75 -11.23
C ALA A 594 10.54 14.55 -12.52
N PRO A 595 10.07 14.05 -13.68
CA PRO A 595 10.16 14.78 -14.95
C PRO A 595 9.30 16.05 -14.94
N THR A 596 9.56 16.95 -15.89
CA THR A 596 8.76 18.17 -16.07
C THR A 596 7.28 17.83 -16.26
N GLY A 597 6.40 18.53 -15.54
CA GLY A 597 4.95 18.28 -15.56
C GLY A 597 4.45 17.20 -14.60
N ALA A 598 5.33 16.37 -14.02
CA ALA A 598 4.95 15.40 -13.00
C ALA A 598 4.76 16.07 -11.63
N LEU A 599 3.64 15.75 -10.98
CA LEU A 599 3.19 16.27 -9.70
C LEU A 599 2.67 15.13 -8.84
N ARG A 600 2.72 15.32 -7.53
CA ARG A 600 2.06 14.45 -6.56
C ARG A 600 1.15 15.23 -5.65
N PHE A 601 0.03 14.64 -5.29
CA PHE A 601 -0.98 15.27 -4.46
C PHE A 601 -1.45 14.33 -3.36
N LYS A 602 -1.16 14.69 -2.12
CA LYS A 602 -1.63 13.97 -0.94
C LYS A 602 -2.93 14.57 -0.44
N ILE A 603 -3.89 13.71 -0.11
CA ILE A 603 -5.12 14.05 0.62
C ILE A 603 -5.16 13.25 1.91
N TYR A 604 -5.37 13.92 3.04
CA TYR A 604 -5.54 13.27 4.34
C TYR A 604 -6.96 13.48 4.83
N ARG A 605 -7.58 12.40 5.31
CA ARG A 605 -8.93 12.40 5.87
C ARG A 605 -9.01 11.52 7.10
N ALA A 606 -9.61 12.02 8.18
CA ALA A 606 -9.84 11.26 9.39
C ALA A 606 -11.04 10.30 9.24
N GLY A 607 -10.92 9.08 9.78
CA GLY A 607 -11.97 8.07 9.84
C GLY A 607 -12.09 7.21 8.57
N GLU A 608 -12.66 7.76 7.51
CA GLU A 608 -13.04 7.00 6.31
C GLU A 608 -12.19 7.33 5.08
N PRO A 609 -11.90 6.35 4.20
CA PRO A 609 -11.18 6.58 2.96
C PRO A 609 -11.96 7.49 2.01
N THR A 610 -11.24 8.16 1.12
CA THR A 610 -11.84 8.95 0.04
C THR A 610 -12.20 8.04 -1.14
N SER A 611 -13.44 8.13 -1.61
CA SER A 611 -13.85 7.40 -2.83
C SER A 611 -13.18 7.97 -4.06
N LEU A 612 -12.49 7.12 -4.83
CA LEU A 612 -11.90 7.48 -6.12
C LEU A 612 -12.91 8.06 -7.11
N SER A 613 -14.13 7.53 -7.13
CA SER A 613 -15.21 8.04 -7.99
C SER A 613 -15.61 9.49 -7.65
N ARG A 614 -15.25 9.97 -6.46
CA ARG A 614 -15.45 11.35 -6.04
C ARG A 614 -14.21 12.22 -6.33
N SER A 615 -13.00 11.74 -6.04
CA SER A 615 -11.77 12.54 -6.16
C SER A 615 -11.22 12.62 -7.58
N LEU A 616 -11.24 11.53 -8.36
CA LEU A 616 -10.64 11.51 -9.71
C LEU A 616 -11.25 12.55 -10.65
N PRO A 617 -12.60 12.69 -10.75
CA PRO A 617 -13.18 13.71 -11.61
C PRO A 617 -12.79 15.14 -11.20
N MET A 618 -12.57 15.38 -9.90
CA MET A 618 -12.14 16.71 -9.40
C MET A 618 -10.70 17.02 -9.83
N LEU A 619 -9.80 16.04 -9.78
CA LEU A 619 -8.41 16.19 -10.22
C LEU A 619 -8.35 16.36 -11.74
N GLU A 620 -9.08 15.56 -12.50
CA GLU A 620 -9.13 15.65 -13.97
C GLU A 620 -9.63 17.02 -14.45
N HIS A 621 -10.69 17.53 -13.83
CA HIS A 621 -11.20 18.87 -14.13
C HIS A 621 -10.27 20.00 -13.67
N LEU A 622 -9.30 19.77 -12.78
CA LEU A 622 -8.25 20.74 -12.43
C LEU A 622 -7.09 20.77 -13.42
N GLY A 623 -7.09 19.90 -14.44
CA GLY A 623 -6.11 19.93 -15.53
C GLY A 623 -4.96 18.95 -15.40
N VAL A 624 -5.13 17.91 -14.57
CA VAL A 624 -4.14 16.84 -14.41
C VAL A 624 -4.70 15.48 -14.82
N ARG A 625 -3.83 14.62 -15.36
CA ARG A 625 -4.11 13.19 -15.53
C ARG A 625 -3.57 12.45 -14.32
N VAL A 626 -4.39 11.60 -13.71
CA VAL A 626 -3.97 10.75 -12.60
C VAL A 626 -3.46 9.42 -13.17
N ASN A 627 -2.19 9.12 -12.92
CA ASN A 627 -1.52 7.92 -13.44
C ASN A 627 -1.49 6.79 -12.41
N GLU A 628 -1.37 7.12 -11.13
CA GLU A 628 -1.36 6.16 -10.03
C GLU A 628 -1.96 6.76 -8.75
N GLU A 629 -2.40 5.89 -7.85
CA GLU A 629 -2.80 6.23 -6.48
C GLU A 629 -2.10 5.27 -5.50
N ARG A 630 -1.61 5.81 -4.39
CA ARG A 630 -1.11 5.03 -3.26
C ARG A 630 -1.91 5.36 -1.98
N PRO A 631 -2.86 4.51 -1.58
CA PRO A 631 -3.62 4.70 -0.35
C PRO A 631 -2.92 4.05 0.85
N TYR A 632 -2.86 4.77 1.97
CA TYR A 632 -2.32 4.26 3.24
C TYR A 632 -3.26 4.60 4.39
N CYS A 633 -3.58 3.60 5.21
CA CYS A 633 -4.28 3.79 6.48
C CYS A 633 -3.22 3.97 7.57
N VAL A 634 -3.13 5.17 8.15
CA VAL A 634 -2.26 5.48 9.28
C VAL A 634 -3.10 5.35 10.55
N GLU A 635 -2.62 4.59 11.54
CA GLU A 635 -3.35 4.25 12.77
C GLU A 635 -2.64 4.81 14.02
N PRO A 636 -2.88 6.09 14.38
CA PRO A 636 -2.30 6.68 15.59
C PRO A 636 -2.82 5.98 16.85
N ALA A 637 -1.95 5.78 17.85
CA ALA A 637 -2.27 4.95 19.03
C ALA A 637 -3.44 5.47 19.91
N ASP A 638 -3.70 6.77 19.92
CA ASP A 638 -4.69 7.45 20.78
C ASP A 638 -5.72 8.28 19.97
N ALA A 639 -5.91 7.97 18.68
CA ALA A 639 -6.84 8.71 17.83
C ALA A 639 -7.51 7.83 16.76
N VAL A 640 -8.46 8.39 16.01
CA VAL A 640 -9.07 7.70 14.86
C VAL A 640 -8.06 7.51 13.73
N PRO A 641 -8.18 6.45 12.92
CA PRO A 641 -7.33 6.26 11.74
C PRO A 641 -7.42 7.43 10.77
N ILE A 642 -6.33 7.69 10.06
CA ILE A 642 -6.26 8.69 8.99
C ILE A 642 -5.93 7.99 7.69
N TRP A 643 -6.77 8.21 6.69
CA TRP A 643 -6.51 7.78 5.33
C TRP A 643 -5.71 8.84 4.60
N MET A 644 -4.52 8.46 4.13
CA MET A 644 -3.70 9.25 3.22
C MET A 644 -3.80 8.65 1.81
N HIS A 645 -4.20 9.47 0.85
CA HIS A 645 -4.19 9.11 -0.57
C HIS A 645 -3.15 9.95 -1.29
N ASP A 646 -2.11 9.34 -1.83
CA ASP A 646 -1.09 10.03 -2.61
C ASP A 646 -1.24 9.72 -4.11
N PHE A 647 -1.66 10.73 -4.87
CA PHE A 647 -1.90 10.63 -6.31
C PHE A 647 -0.66 11.03 -7.09
N GLY A 648 -0.17 10.15 -7.95
CA GLY A 648 0.83 10.47 -8.97
C GLY A 648 0.14 11.02 -10.21
N MET A 649 0.49 12.24 -10.60
CA MET A 649 -0.24 13.01 -11.61
C MET A 649 0.70 13.67 -12.62
N GLU A 650 0.18 13.96 -13.80
CA GLU A 650 0.85 14.73 -14.85
C GLU A 650 -0.07 15.83 -15.37
N THR A 651 0.47 16.98 -15.75
CA THR A 651 -0.31 18.02 -16.44
C THR A 651 -0.76 17.53 -17.81
N ILE A 652 -2.01 17.81 -18.19
CA ILE A 652 -2.61 17.29 -19.43
C ILE A 652 -1.84 17.75 -20.69
N ASP A 653 -1.29 18.96 -20.65
CA ASP A 653 -0.51 19.57 -21.73
C ASP A 653 1.01 19.36 -21.60
N GLY A 654 1.45 18.63 -20.56
CA GLY A 654 2.87 18.44 -20.26
C GLY A 654 3.62 19.73 -19.88
N SER A 655 2.89 20.81 -19.61
CA SER A 655 3.48 22.10 -19.29
C SER A 655 4.18 22.10 -17.93
N GLU A 656 5.23 22.91 -17.81
CA GLU A 656 5.90 23.15 -16.54
C GLU A 656 5.04 24.05 -15.66
N VAL A 657 4.75 23.59 -14.44
CA VAL A 657 4.00 24.36 -13.44
C VAL A 657 4.97 24.93 -12.42
N ASP A 658 4.86 26.23 -12.16
CA ASP A 658 5.44 26.86 -10.98
C ASP A 658 4.69 26.36 -9.74
N LEU A 659 5.30 25.43 -9.02
CA LEU A 659 4.67 24.73 -7.90
C LEU A 659 4.38 25.69 -6.73
N ASP A 660 5.24 26.67 -6.48
CA ASP A 660 5.09 27.56 -5.31
C ASP A 660 3.85 28.44 -5.46
N GLU A 661 3.61 28.94 -6.67
CA GLU A 661 2.39 29.70 -6.96
C GLU A 661 1.15 28.81 -7.13
N ALA A 662 1.28 27.66 -7.81
CA ALA A 662 0.15 26.82 -8.15
C ALA A 662 -0.40 26.05 -6.95
N ARG A 663 0.46 25.69 -5.99
CA ARG A 663 0.09 24.87 -4.82
C ARG A 663 -1.10 25.43 -4.06
N VAL A 664 -1.04 26.71 -3.67
CA VAL A 664 -2.11 27.34 -2.87
C VAL A 664 -3.41 27.42 -3.66
N ARG A 665 -3.35 27.79 -4.95
CA ARG A 665 -4.54 27.90 -5.79
C ARG A 665 -5.19 26.54 -6.05
N PHE A 666 -4.37 25.51 -6.29
CA PHE A 666 -4.84 24.14 -6.53
C PHE A 666 -5.47 23.55 -5.27
N GLU A 667 -4.78 23.63 -4.12
CA GLU A 667 -5.27 23.12 -2.84
C GLU A 667 -6.57 23.83 -2.41
N ASP A 668 -6.65 25.16 -2.49
CA ASP A 668 -7.89 25.90 -2.15
C ASP A 668 -9.03 25.56 -3.12
N THR A 669 -8.76 25.51 -4.44
CA THR A 669 -9.81 25.15 -5.41
C THR A 669 -10.33 23.73 -5.18
N PHE A 670 -9.45 22.76 -4.94
CA PHE A 670 -9.86 21.39 -4.65
C PHE A 670 -10.73 21.33 -3.39
N ALA A 671 -10.35 22.02 -2.31
CA ALA A 671 -11.17 22.10 -1.09
C ALA A 671 -12.56 22.65 -1.36
N ARG A 672 -12.69 23.72 -2.16
CA ARG A 672 -13.98 24.35 -2.48
C ARG A 672 -14.85 23.49 -3.40
N ILE A 673 -14.24 22.74 -4.32
CA ILE A 673 -14.97 21.74 -5.12
C ILE A 673 -15.47 20.61 -4.20
N TRP A 674 -14.63 20.18 -3.26
CA TRP A 674 -14.97 19.12 -2.32
C TRP A 674 -16.15 19.46 -1.41
N THR A 675 -16.24 20.72 -0.95
CA THR A 675 -17.37 21.24 -0.15
C THR A 675 -18.59 21.66 -0.98
N GLY A 676 -18.49 21.67 -2.31
CA GLY A 676 -19.57 22.07 -3.22
C GLY A 676 -19.75 23.58 -3.38
N GLU A 677 -18.80 24.38 -2.89
CA GLU A 677 -18.75 25.85 -3.06
C GLU A 677 -18.32 26.28 -4.46
N VAL A 678 -17.71 25.37 -5.22
CA VAL A 678 -17.31 25.55 -6.62
C VAL A 678 -17.77 24.34 -7.42
N GLU A 679 -18.25 24.56 -8.65
CA GLU A 679 -18.64 23.47 -9.54
C GLU A 679 -17.46 22.63 -10.02
N ASN A 680 -17.68 21.33 -10.20
CA ASN A 680 -16.70 20.41 -10.75
C ASN A 680 -16.84 20.30 -12.28
N ASP A 681 -16.28 21.25 -13.03
CA ASP A 681 -16.32 21.31 -14.50
C ASP A 681 -14.95 21.69 -15.11
N ASP A 682 -14.84 21.62 -16.44
CA ASP A 682 -13.56 21.76 -17.14
C ASP A 682 -12.96 23.16 -17.06
N LEU A 683 -13.71 24.19 -16.67
CA LEU A 683 -13.14 25.52 -16.45
C LEU A 683 -12.13 25.54 -15.30
N ASN A 684 -12.19 24.58 -14.39
CA ASN A 684 -11.22 24.47 -13.30
C ASN A 684 -9.79 24.20 -13.81
N ARG A 685 -9.60 23.72 -15.05
CA ARG A 685 -8.27 23.54 -15.67
C ARG A 685 -7.49 24.84 -15.79
N LEU A 686 -8.21 25.98 -15.88
CA LEU A 686 -7.62 27.32 -15.92
C LEU A 686 -6.89 27.70 -14.62
N VAL A 687 -7.11 26.97 -13.52
CA VAL A 687 -6.35 27.18 -12.28
C VAL A 687 -4.88 26.87 -12.47
N LEU A 688 -4.57 25.77 -13.17
CA LEU A 688 -3.20 25.40 -13.53
C LEU A 688 -2.76 26.08 -14.82
N GLN A 689 -3.54 25.92 -15.91
CA GLN A 689 -3.14 26.37 -17.25
C GLN A 689 -3.06 27.89 -17.38
N ALA A 690 -3.99 28.61 -16.74
CA ALA A 690 -4.08 30.06 -16.78
C ALA A 690 -3.72 30.70 -15.44
N GLY A 691 -3.25 29.95 -14.43
CA GLY A 691 -2.85 30.49 -13.13
C GLY A 691 -3.96 31.29 -12.41
N LEU A 692 -5.23 31.02 -12.73
CA LEU A 692 -6.37 31.72 -12.15
C LEU A 692 -6.76 31.13 -10.80
N THR A 693 -7.34 31.94 -9.93
CA THR A 693 -8.02 31.47 -8.72
C THR A 693 -9.41 30.93 -9.07
N TRP A 694 -10.00 30.08 -8.21
CA TRP A 694 -11.37 29.59 -8.41
C TRP A 694 -12.39 30.73 -8.55
N ARG A 695 -12.16 31.86 -7.86
CA ARG A 695 -13.04 33.03 -7.89
C ARG A 695 -12.99 33.75 -9.24
N GLU A 696 -11.81 33.80 -9.85
CA GLU A 696 -11.61 34.34 -11.19
C GLU A 696 -12.23 33.44 -12.25
N VAL A 697 -12.05 32.12 -12.14
CA VAL A 697 -12.70 31.13 -13.01
C VAL A 697 -14.23 31.26 -12.95
N ARG A 698 -14.79 31.55 -11.77
CA ARG A 698 -16.23 31.79 -11.58
C ARG A 698 -16.77 32.95 -12.44
N ILE A 699 -15.97 33.95 -12.77
CA ILE A 699 -16.37 35.05 -13.69
C ILE A 699 -16.69 34.46 -15.06
N LEU A 700 -15.76 33.68 -15.61
CA LEU A 700 -15.92 33.03 -16.91
C LEU A 700 -17.09 32.04 -16.88
N ARG A 701 -17.23 31.26 -15.80
CA ARG A 701 -18.35 30.33 -15.63
C ARG A 701 -19.70 31.06 -15.65
N ALA A 702 -19.80 32.18 -14.94
CA ALA A 702 -21.03 32.97 -14.89
C ALA A 702 -21.38 33.57 -16.26
N TYR A 703 -20.40 34.03 -17.04
CA TYR A 703 -20.62 34.48 -18.42
C TYR A 703 -20.99 33.33 -19.37
N ALA A 704 -20.36 32.16 -19.26
CA ALA A 704 -20.69 30.99 -20.07
C ALA A 704 -22.18 30.61 -19.91
N ARG A 705 -22.65 30.60 -18.65
CA ARG A 705 -24.05 30.26 -18.31
C ARG A 705 -25.03 31.32 -18.80
N TYR A 706 -24.65 32.59 -18.74
CA TYR A 706 -25.42 33.68 -19.36
C TYR A 706 -25.50 33.55 -20.88
N ILE A 707 -24.36 33.32 -21.55
CA ILE A 707 -24.27 33.12 -23.01
C ILE A 707 -25.17 31.96 -23.48
N ARG A 708 -25.24 30.89 -22.68
CA ARG A 708 -26.16 29.79 -22.93
C ARG A 708 -27.63 30.24 -22.87
N GLN A 709 -28.01 31.02 -21.86
CA GLN A 709 -29.40 31.50 -21.68
C GLN A 709 -29.86 32.51 -22.74
N ILE A 710 -28.96 33.23 -23.41
CA ILE A 710 -29.31 34.16 -24.50
C ILE A 710 -29.52 33.45 -25.86
N GLY A 711 -29.41 32.12 -25.90
CA GLY A 711 -29.70 31.32 -27.09
C GLY A 711 -28.49 30.99 -27.96
N SER A 712 -27.28 30.97 -27.39
CA SER A 712 -26.07 30.52 -28.10
C SER A 712 -26.24 29.10 -28.66
N THR A 713 -25.76 28.89 -29.89
CA THR A 713 -25.72 27.58 -30.55
C THR A 713 -24.65 26.67 -29.99
N PHE A 714 -23.67 27.22 -29.26
CA PHE A 714 -22.57 26.46 -28.67
C PHE A 714 -23.00 25.82 -27.34
N SER A 715 -22.57 24.57 -27.12
CA SER A 715 -22.79 23.89 -25.86
C SER A 715 -21.88 24.46 -24.75
N ASN A 716 -22.25 24.25 -23.49
CA ASN A 716 -21.39 24.66 -22.37
C ASN A 716 -20.02 23.98 -22.46
N ALA A 717 -19.97 22.67 -22.63
CA ALA A 717 -18.71 21.93 -22.77
C ALA A 717 -17.80 22.48 -23.88
N TYR A 718 -18.36 22.92 -25.00
CA TYR A 718 -17.56 23.48 -26.09
C TYR A 718 -17.04 24.89 -25.76
N MET A 719 -17.81 25.73 -25.06
CA MET A 719 -17.32 27.00 -24.53
C MET A 719 -16.21 26.81 -23.49
N GLU A 720 -16.34 25.81 -22.63
CA GLU A 720 -15.30 25.44 -21.66
C GLU A 720 -14.03 24.97 -22.37
N SER A 721 -14.16 24.14 -23.41
CA SER A 721 -13.04 23.71 -24.26
C SER A 721 -12.36 24.88 -24.97
N ALA A 722 -13.10 25.86 -25.48
CA ALA A 722 -12.53 27.03 -26.15
C ALA A 722 -11.71 27.91 -25.18
N LEU A 723 -12.20 28.11 -23.96
CA LEU A 723 -11.47 28.86 -22.93
C LEU A 723 -10.23 28.11 -22.43
N THR A 724 -10.34 26.80 -22.18
CA THR A 724 -9.23 25.97 -21.69
C THR A 724 -8.18 25.70 -22.77
N GLY A 725 -8.57 25.65 -24.05
CA GLY A 725 -7.65 25.60 -25.18
C GLY A 725 -6.89 26.90 -25.43
N ASN A 726 -7.38 28.03 -24.91
CA ASN A 726 -6.80 29.36 -25.08
C ASN A 726 -6.55 30.06 -23.72
N PRO A 727 -5.72 29.49 -22.83
CA PRO A 727 -5.60 29.93 -21.43
C PRO A 727 -5.04 31.34 -21.28
N SER A 728 -4.19 31.80 -22.20
CA SER A 728 -3.66 33.17 -22.23
C SER A 728 -4.78 34.20 -22.46
N ILE A 729 -5.70 33.91 -23.38
CA ILE A 729 -6.87 34.76 -23.67
C ILE A 729 -7.85 34.74 -22.51
N ALA A 730 -8.12 33.56 -21.93
CA ALA A 730 -8.96 33.43 -20.73
C ALA A 730 -8.43 34.28 -19.56
N ARG A 731 -7.11 34.23 -19.31
CA ARG A 731 -6.44 35.08 -18.31
C ARG A 731 -6.59 36.57 -18.65
N ALA A 732 -6.41 36.95 -19.92
CA ALA A 732 -6.53 38.34 -20.35
C ALA A 732 -7.97 38.88 -20.19
N LEU A 733 -8.99 38.07 -20.50
CA LEU A 733 -10.40 38.40 -20.29
C LEU A 733 -10.71 38.66 -18.80
N VAL A 734 -10.23 37.77 -17.91
CA VAL A 734 -10.38 37.98 -16.46
C VAL A 734 -9.66 39.24 -16.02
N ARG A 735 -8.42 39.48 -16.46
CA ARG A 735 -7.69 40.71 -16.13
C ARG A 735 -8.42 41.96 -16.60
N LEU A 736 -9.00 41.95 -17.81
CA LEU A 736 -9.81 43.06 -18.31
C LEU A 736 -11.04 43.29 -17.43
N PHE A 737 -11.72 42.22 -17.00
CA PHE A 737 -12.83 42.32 -16.07
C PHE A 737 -12.39 42.94 -14.74
N LEU A 738 -11.30 42.45 -14.14
CA LEU A 738 -10.80 42.97 -12.87
C LEU A 738 -10.46 44.45 -12.99
N VAL A 739 -9.68 44.85 -14.00
CA VAL A 739 -9.30 46.27 -14.21
C VAL A 739 -10.53 47.16 -14.38
N ARG A 740 -11.53 46.74 -15.17
CA ARG A 740 -12.76 47.53 -15.40
C ARG A 740 -13.56 47.77 -14.13
N PHE A 741 -13.61 46.79 -13.23
CA PHE A 741 -14.53 46.83 -12.09
C PHE A 741 -13.83 47.03 -10.74
N ASP A 742 -12.50 47.11 -10.70
CA ASP A 742 -11.75 47.36 -9.47
C ASP A 742 -12.03 48.79 -8.95
N PRO A 743 -12.66 48.94 -7.77
CA PRO A 743 -12.93 50.24 -7.17
C PRO A 743 -11.66 50.93 -6.64
N ALA A 744 -10.55 50.20 -6.45
CA ALA A 744 -9.29 50.78 -5.99
C ALA A 744 -8.53 51.55 -7.10
N LEU A 745 -8.83 51.28 -8.37
CA LEU A 745 -8.22 51.98 -9.50
C LEU A 745 -8.93 53.32 -9.77
N ASN A 746 -8.15 54.36 -10.11
CA ASN A 746 -8.73 55.60 -10.61
C ASN A 746 -9.15 55.48 -12.09
N GLU A 747 -9.97 56.42 -12.56
CA GLU A 747 -10.58 56.34 -13.91
C GLU A 747 -9.55 56.40 -15.05
N ALA A 748 -8.47 57.18 -14.90
CA ALA A 748 -7.43 57.32 -15.92
C ALA A 748 -6.60 56.02 -16.04
N GLU A 749 -6.19 55.44 -14.91
CA GLU A 749 -5.49 54.15 -14.86
C GLU A 749 -6.36 53.02 -15.41
N ARG A 750 -7.61 52.93 -14.94
CA ARG A 750 -8.60 51.97 -15.42
C ARG A 750 -8.75 52.03 -16.93
N THR A 751 -8.92 53.22 -17.49
CA THR A 751 -9.11 53.40 -18.94
C THR A 751 -7.87 52.97 -19.71
N ARG A 752 -6.69 53.46 -19.33
CA ARG A 752 -5.40 53.12 -19.98
C ARG A 752 -5.13 51.62 -19.96
N ASP A 753 -5.28 50.99 -18.79
CA ASP A 753 -4.93 49.58 -18.62
C ASP A 753 -5.98 48.66 -19.27
N ALA A 754 -7.26 49.05 -19.25
CA ALA A 754 -8.31 48.35 -20.01
C ALA A 754 -8.09 48.45 -21.53
N ASP A 755 -7.72 49.61 -22.06
CA ASP A 755 -7.44 49.79 -23.49
C ASP A 755 -6.23 48.97 -23.94
N LYS A 756 -5.18 48.90 -23.11
CA LYS A 756 -4.04 48.02 -23.35
C LYS A 756 -4.45 46.55 -23.39
N LEU A 757 -5.28 46.10 -22.44
CA LEU A 757 -5.77 44.72 -22.40
C LEU A 757 -6.69 44.41 -23.59
N ARG A 758 -7.53 45.36 -24.03
CA ARG A 758 -8.36 45.20 -25.25
C ARG A 758 -7.50 44.99 -26.49
N ALA A 759 -6.44 45.78 -26.66
CA ALA A 759 -5.52 45.62 -27.78
C ALA A 759 -4.83 44.24 -27.74
N GLN A 760 -4.35 43.82 -26.56
CA GLN A 760 -3.72 42.51 -26.37
C GLN A 760 -4.68 41.35 -26.65
N ILE A 761 -5.93 41.45 -26.21
CA ILE A 761 -6.95 40.43 -26.49
C ILE A 761 -7.26 40.40 -27.98
N ALA A 762 -7.40 41.56 -28.64
CA ALA A 762 -7.66 41.63 -30.08
C ALA A 762 -6.55 40.95 -30.89
N GLU A 763 -5.29 41.24 -30.58
CA GLU A 763 -4.12 40.59 -31.21
C GLU A 763 -4.11 39.08 -30.94
N ALA A 764 -4.33 38.65 -29.70
CA ALA A 764 -4.35 37.22 -29.37
C ALA A 764 -5.51 36.46 -30.04
N LEU A 765 -6.65 37.11 -30.28
CA LEU A 765 -7.78 36.52 -30.99
C LEU A 765 -7.48 36.29 -32.48
N GLU A 766 -6.61 37.09 -33.11
CA GLU A 766 -6.20 36.88 -34.52
C GLU A 766 -5.38 35.59 -34.71
N GLU A 767 -4.70 35.13 -33.65
CA GLU A 767 -3.87 33.92 -33.65
C GLU A 767 -4.67 32.64 -33.31
N VAL A 768 -5.98 32.73 -33.07
CA VAL A 768 -6.81 31.55 -32.74
C VAL A 768 -7.11 30.75 -34.01
N PRO A 769 -6.64 29.50 -34.13
CA PRO A 769 -6.74 28.74 -35.38
C PRO A 769 -8.15 28.25 -35.70
N ASN A 770 -8.98 28.04 -34.67
CA ASN A 770 -10.35 27.53 -34.81
C ASN A 770 -11.35 28.69 -34.82
N LEU A 771 -12.07 28.84 -35.95
CA LEU A 771 -13.06 29.92 -36.13
C LEU A 771 -14.20 29.89 -35.10
N ASP A 772 -14.65 28.72 -34.68
CA ASP A 772 -15.72 28.65 -33.68
C ASP A 772 -15.21 29.00 -32.28
N GLU A 773 -13.96 28.67 -31.95
CA GLU A 773 -13.32 29.12 -30.71
C GLU A 773 -13.12 30.64 -30.70
N ASP A 774 -12.66 31.24 -31.81
CA ASP A 774 -12.57 32.70 -31.97
C ASP A 774 -13.94 33.36 -31.74
N ARG A 775 -15.01 32.83 -32.36
CA ARG A 775 -16.39 33.32 -32.17
C ARG A 775 -16.84 33.23 -30.71
N ILE A 776 -16.52 32.14 -30.03
CA ILE A 776 -16.82 31.97 -28.60
C ILE A 776 -16.08 33.03 -27.78
N LEU A 777 -14.76 33.16 -27.95
CA LEU A 777 -13.93 34.09 -27.18
C LEU A 777 -14.34 35.55 -27.43
N ARG A 778 -14.70 35.91 -28.67
CA ARG A 778 -15.29 37.22 -29.00
C ARG A 778 -16.66 37.44 -28.35
N GLN A 779 -17.49 36.41 -28.24
CA GLN A 779 -18.76 36.48 -27.52
C GLN A 779 -18.52 36.77 -26.03
N PHE A 780 -17.54 36.11 -25.39
CA PHE A 780 -17.14 36.41 -24.02
C PHE A 780 -16.67 37.86 -23.85
N LEU A 781 -15.79 38.33 -24.73
CA LEU A 781 -15.33 39.73 -24.73
C LEU A 781 -16.50 40.71 -24.86
N GLY A 782 -17.43 40.45 -25.79
CA GLY A 782 -18.59 41.32 -26.01
C GLY A 782 -19.56 41.36 -24.83
N VAL A 783 -19.81 40.22 -24.17
CA VAL A 783 -20.64 40.18 -22.95
C VAL A 783 -19.97 40.89 -21.78
N LEU A 784 -18.66 40.70 -21.59
CA LEU A 784 -17.86 41.43 -20.62
C LEU A 784 -17.96 42.94 -20.88
N GLU A 785 -17.80 43.35 -22.15
CA GLU A 785 -17.89 44.75 -22.56
C GLU A 785 -19.26 45.38 -22.29
N ALA A 786 -20.34 44.61 -22.44
CA ALA A 786 -21.72 45.00 -22.15
C ALA A 786 -22.06 45.02 -20.65
N THR A 787 -21.14 44.59 -19.77
CA THR A 787 -21.35 44.64 -18.32
C THR A 787 -21.21 46.06 -17.80
N LEU A 788 -22.19 46.50 -17.02
CA LEU A 788 -22.31 47.84 -16.45
C LEU A 788 -21.90 47.91 -14.97
N ARG A 789 -22.26 46.87 -14.19
CA ARG A 789 -21.98 46.78 -12.76
C ARG A 789 -21.75 45.32 -12.36
N THR A 790 -20.96 45.09 -11.32
CA THR A 790 -20.77 43.76 -10.70
C THR A 790 -20.51 43.88 -9.20
N ASN A 791 -20.92 42.87 -8.43
CA ASN A 791 -20.68 42.79 -6.98
C ASN A 791 -19.38 42.05 -6.65
N TYR A 792 -18.53 41.75 -7.65
CA TYR A 792 -17.32 40.96 -7.47
C TYR A 792 -16.40 41.50 -6.37
N PHE A 793 -16.29 42.82 -6.16
CA PHE A 793 -15.39 43.40 -5.16
C PHE A 793 -16.02 43.58 -3.78
N GLN A 794 -17.33 43.31 -3.64
CA GLN A 794 -18.00 43.39 -2.35
C GLN A 794 -17.61 42.21 -1.45
N SER A 795 -17.39 42.53 -0.18
CA SER A 795 -17.27 41.54 0.90
C SER A 795 -18.65 41.23 1.50
N ALA A 796 -18.81 40.08 2.11
CA ALA A 796 -19.98 39.81 2.93
C ALA A 796 -19.97 40.76 4.16
N ALA A 797 -21.08 41.44 4.42
CA ALA A 797 -21.28 42.24 5.63
C ALA A 797 -22.29 41.55 6.56
N ASP A 798 -21.93 41.49 7.84
CA ASP A 798 -22.62 41.04 9.07
C ASP A 798 -23.34 39.67 9.09
N GLY A 799 -22.63 38.71 9.70
CA GLY A 799 -23.05 37.33 9.97
C GLY A 799 -21.95 36.29 9.70
N GLY A 800 -20.92 36.65 8.93
CA GLY A 800 -19.70 35.89 8.69
C GLY A 800 -18.44 36.68 9.05
N GLN A 801 -17.29 36.00 9.12
CA GLN A 801 -16.00 36.64 9.39
C GLN A 801 -15.75 37.80 8.40
N ALA A 802 -15.51 39.00 8.94
CA ALA A 802 -15.20 40.20 8.16
C ALA A 802 -14.06 39.92 7.16
N GLY A 803 -14.29 40.22 5.88
CA GLY A 803 -13.32 40.02 4.80
C GLY A 803 -13.56 38.80 3.90
N GLN A 804 -14.59 37.98 4.16
CA GLN A 804 -14.96 36.90 3.23
C GLN A 804 -15.75 37.40 2.01
N SER A 805 -15.50 36.73 0.89
CA SER A 805 -16.10 37.01 -0.41
C SER A 805 -17.52 36.47 -0.49
N LYS A 806 -18.41 37.14 -1.22
CA LYS A 806 -19.79 36.66 -1.39
C LYS A 806 -19.82 35.31 -2.16
N PRO A 807 -20.69 34.36 -1.75
CA PRO A 807 -20.79 33.04 -2.39
C PRO A 807 -21.50 33.06 -3.76
N TYR A 808 -22.00 34.22 -4.19
CA TYR A 808 -22.65 34.46 -5.47
C TYR A 808 -22.01 35.66 -6.18
N LEU A 809 -22.21 35.75 -7.49
CA LEU A 809 -21.73 36.80 -8.38
C LEU A 809 -22.89 37.37 -9.18
N SER A 810 -22.93 38.69 -9.35
CA SER A 810 -23.99 39.37 -10.07
C SER A 810 -23.43 40.32 -11.11
N PHE A 811 -24.13 40.42 -12.24
CA PHE A 811 -23.81 41.34 -13.34
C PHE A 811 -25.06 42.08 -13.77
N LYS A 812 -24.92 43.39 -13.96
CA LYS A 812 -25.91 44.20 -14.66
C LYS A 812 -25.41 44.42 -16.09
N PHE A 813 -26.20 44.04 -17.07
CA PHE A 813 -25.88 44.20 -18.49
C PHE A 813 -26.65 45.33 -19.13
N ASP A 814 -26.04 45.96 -20.14
CA ASP A 814 -26.73 46.67 -21.21
C ASP A 814 -27.09 45.66 -22.33
N PRO A 815 -28.35 45.20 -22.42
CA PRO A 815 -28.74 44.17 -23.38
C PRO A 815 -28.57 44.64 -24.84
N ALA A 816 -28.58 45.95 -25.12
CA ALA A 816 -28.37 46.47 -26.47
C ALA A 816 -26.94 46.21 -26.97
N ARG A 817 -25.96 46.19 -26.06
CA ARG A 817 -24.54 45.92 -26.35
C ARG A 817 -24.17 44.45 -26.34
N VAL A 818 -25.03 43.56 -25.84
CA VAL A 818 -24.78 42.11 -25.83
C VAL A 818 -24.83 41.56 -27.27
N PRO A 819 -23.74 40.94 -27.77
CA PRO A 819 -23.72 40.42 -29.13
C PRO A 819 -24.72 39.26 -29.30
N GLY A 820 -25.44 39.25 -30.42
CA GLY A 820 -26.35 38.14 -30.77
C GLY A 820 -27.60 38.00 -29.89
N LEU A 821 -27.91 38.97 -29.02
CA LEU A 821 -29.09 38.90 -28.15
C LEU A 821 -30.41 38.99 -28.95
N PRO A 822 -31.36 38.05 -28.78
CA PRO A 822 -32.65 38.08 -29.49
C PRO A 822 -33.56 39.24 -29.07
N GLU A 823 -34.38 39.75 -30.00
CA GLU A 823 -35.39 40.77 -29.74
C GLU A 823 -36.63 40.23 -29.00
N PRO A 824 -37.35 41.06 -28.21
CA PRO A 824 -37.04 42.44 -27.84
C PRO A 824 -35.98 42.50 -26.74
N LYS A 825 -35.08 43.49 -26.83
CA LYS A 825 -34.05 43.73 -25.81
C LYS A 825 -34.61 44.58 -24.65
N PRO A 826 -34.56 44.11 -23.39
CA PRO A 826 -34.90 44.94 -22.24
C PRO A 826 -33.89 46.08 -22.06
N MET A 827 -34.24 47.11 -21.29
CA MET A 827 -33.33 48.22 -20.97
C MET A 827 -32.16 47.74 -20.10
N PHE A 828 -32.44 46.91 -19.11
CA PHE A 828 -31.43 46.30 -18.25
C PHE A 828 -31.74 44.85 -17.97
N GLU A 829 -30.69 44.07 -17.81
CA GLU A 829 -30.73 42.67 -17.39
C GLU A 829 -29.76 42.47 -16.22
N ILE A 830 -30.26 41.97 -15.09
CA ILE A 830 -29.42 41.59 -13.96
C ILE A 830 -29.35 40.07 -13.90
N TRP A 831 -28.15 39.54 -14.06
CA TRP A 831 -27.83 38.12 -13.95
C TRP A 831 -27.19 37.84 -12.60
N VAL A 832 -27.69 36.84 -11.88
CA VAL A 832 -27.15 36.38 -10.59
C VAL A 832 -26.77 34.92 -10.72
N TYR A 833 -25.54 34.62 -10.31
CA TYR A 833 -24.90 33.34 -10.51
C TYR A 833 -24.28 32.81 -9.22
N SER A 834 -24.51 31.53 -8.93
CA SER A 834 -23.78 30.76 -7.94
C SER A 834 -23.86 29.26 -8.27
N PRO A 835 -23.14 28.39 -7.54
CA PRO A 835 -23.33 26.94 -7.66
C PRO A 835 -24.74 26.46 -7.36
N ARG A 836 -25.51 27.22 -6.56
CA ARG A 836 -26.85 26.85 -6.09
C ARG A 836 -27.98 27.48 -6.89
N VAL A 837 -27.80 28.71 -7.36
CA VAL A 837 -28.83 29.50 -8.08
C VAL A 837 -28.28 30.15 -9.35
N GLU A 838 -29.10 30.11 -10.40
CA GLU A 838 -29.00 31.00 -11.56
C GLU A 838 -30.30 31.81 -11.64
N GLY A 839 -30.20 33.13 -11.76
CA GLY A 839 -31.34 34.03 -11.75
C GLY A 839 -31.16 35.19 -12.71
N VAL A 840 -32.27 35.62 -13.32
CA VAL A 840 -32.29 36.74 -14.25
C VAL A 840 -33.45 37.68 -13.93
N HIS A 841 -33.19 38.98 -13.93
CA HIS A 841 -34.21 40.02 -13.83
C HIS A 841 -34.13 40.95 -15.03
N LEU A 842 -35.22 41.01 -15.80
CA LEU A 842 -35.35 41.77 -17.03
C LEU A 842 -36.23 42.99 -16.81
N ARG A 843 -35.74 44.17 -17.18
CA ARG A 843 -36.42 45.44 -16.93
C ARG A 843 -36.64 46.24 -18.22
N GLY A 844 -37.89 46.62 -18.51
CA GLY A 844 -38.24 47.40 -19.70
C GLY A 844 -38.00 48.92 -19.62
N GLY A 845 -37.68 49.45 -18.43
CA GLY A 845 -37.44 50.89 -18.21
C GLY A 845 -36.97 51.18 -16.79
N LYS A 846 -36.63 52.44 -16.47
CA LYS A 846 -36.10 52.84 -15.14
C LYS A 846 -37.05 52.55 -13.98
N VAL A 847 -38.34 52.83 -14.17
CA VAL A 847 -39.39 52.55 -13.18
C VAL A 847 -40.23 51.40 -13.72
N ALA A 848 -40.00 50.20 -13.20
CA ALA A 848 -40.65 48.98 -13.67
C ALA A 848 -41.05 48.06 -12.52
N ARG A 849 -42.09 47.25 -12.72
CA ARG A 849 -42.58 46.29 -11.72
C ARG A 849 -42.92 44.94 -12.36
N GLY A 850 -42.65 43.87 -11.62
CA GLY A 850 -43.13 42.54 -11.95
C GLY A 850 -42.63 41.43 -11.02
N GLY A 851 -43.25 40.26 -11.21
CA GLY A 851 -43.03 39.12 -10.33
C GLY A 851 -41.74 38.33 -10.61
N LEU A 852 -41.24 37.64 -9.58
CA LEU A 852 -40.09 36.72 -9.66
C LEU A 852 -40.57 35.26 -9.66
N ARG A 853 -40.25 34.50 -10.72
CA ARG A 853 -40.69 33.12 -10.89
C ARG A 853 -39.65 32.10 -10.46
N TRP A 854 -40.06 31.08 -9.70
CA TRP A 854 -39.24 29.88 -9.56
C TRP A 854 -39.52 28.97 -10.76
N SER A 855 -38.55 28.85 -11.66
CA SER A 855 -38.66 28.06 -12.89
C SER A 855 -38.10 26.65 -12.69
N ASP A 856 -38.73 25.69 -13.37
CA ASP A 856 -38.26 24.31 -13.57
C ASP A 856 -37.52 24.15 -14.92
N ARG A 857 -37.45 25.21 -15.75
CA ARG A 857 -36.85 25.19 -17.09
C ARG A 857 -35.36 25.54 -17.08
N ARG A 858 -34.52 24.64 -16.56
CA ARG A 858 -33.08 24.87 -16.41
C ARG A 858 -32.37 25.33 -17.69
N GLU A 859 -32.73 24.80 -18.86
CA GLU A 859 -32.04 25.09 -20.12
C GLU A 859 -32.42 26.45 -20.76
N ASP A 860 -33.59 27.01 -20.45
CA ASP A 860 -34.09 28.19 -21.16
C ASP A 860 -35.03 29.10 -20.34
N PHE A 861 -34.89 29.12 -19.01
CA PHE A 861 -35.73 29.96 -18.13
C PHE A 861 -35.66 31.45 -18.47
N ARG A 862 -34.55 31.96 -19.03
CA ARG A 862 -34.49 33.35 -19.50
C ARG A 862 -35.53 33.62 -20.60
N THR A 863 -35.71 32.68 -21.54
CA THR A 863 -36.72 32.78 -22.59
C THR A 863 -38.14 32.75 -22.01
N GLU A 864 -38.37 31.93 -20.98
CA GLU A 864 -39.63 31.94 -20.23
C GLU A 864 -39.87 33.32 -19.58
N VAL A 865 -38.88 33.85 -18.86
CA VAL A 865 -38.97 35.15 -18.18
C VAL A 865 -39.19 36.28 -19.20
N LEU A 866 -38.48 36.26 -20.34
CA LEU A 866 -38.67 37.24 -21.41
C LEU A 866 -40.09 37.20 -21.99
N GLY A 867 -40.67 36.01 -22.19
CA GLY A 867 -42.07 35.87 -22.61
C GLY A 867 -43.04 36.51 -21.61
N LEU A 868 -42.78 36.38 -20.32
CA LEU A 868 -43.57 37.01 -19.25
C LEU A 868 -43.39 38.53 -19.21
N VAL A 869 -42.18 39.05 -19.44
CA VAL A 869 -41.94 40.51 -19.57
C VAL A 869 -42.77 41.08 -20.72
N LYS A 870 -42.78 40.42 -21.89
CA LYS A 870 -43.57 40.90 -23.05
C LYS A 870 -45.05 41.05 -22.68
N ALA A 871 -45.63 40.03 -22.03
CA ALA A 871 -47.00 40.07 -21.57
C ALA A 871 -47.23 41.19 -20.53
N GLN A 872 -46.28 41.38 -19.61
CA GLN A 872 -46.35 42.41 -18.58
C GLN A 872 -46.24 43.83 -19.18
N MET A 873 -45.41 44.03 -20.19
CA MET A 873 -45.30 45.32 -20.89
C MET A 873 -46.59 45.67 -21.62
N VAL A 874 -47.21 44.71 -22.33
CA VAL A 874 -48.53 44.91 -22.95
C VAL A 874 -49.58 45.23 -21.89
N LYS A 875 -49.60 44.50 -20.77
CA LYS A 875 -50.51 44.75 -19.63
C LYS A 875 -50.32 46.15 -19.03
N ASN A 876 -49.08 46.62 -18.96
CA ASN A 876 -48.74 47.91 -18.36
C ASN A 876 -48.84 49.09 -19.33
N THR A 877 -49.24 48.90 -20.59
CA THR A 877 -49.34 49.99 -21.59
C THR A 877 -50.23 51.16 -21.13
N VAL A 878 -51.21 50.89 -20.25
CA VAL A 878 -52.15 51.88 -19.69
C VAL A 878 -51.86 52.30 -18.24
N ILE A 879 -50.75 51.83 -17.64
CA ILE A 879 -50.36 52.15 -16.25
C ILE A 879 -48.87 52.47 -16.12
N VAL A 880 -48.52 53.47 -15.31
CA VAL A 880 -47.15 53.61 -14.77
C VAL A 880 -47.10 52.72 -13.53
N PRO A 881 -46.10 51.82 -13.36
CA PRO A 881 -44.83 51.68 -14.08
C PRO A 881 -44.82 50.67 -15.25
N VAL A 882 -43.77 50.69 -16.09
CA VAL A 882 -43.58 49.70 -17.18
C VAL A 882 -43.30 48.28 -16.64
N GLY A 883 -43.27 47.28 -17.52
CA GLY A 883 -43.10 45.88 -17.12
C GLY A 883 -41.66 45.49 -16.76
N SER A 884 -41.49 44.75 -15.66
CA SER A 884 -40.32 43.91 -15.42
C SER A 884 -40.73 42.46 -15.16
N LYS A 885 -39.77 41.54 -15.16
CA LYS A 885 -39.97 40.18 -14.67
C LYS A 885 -38.63 39.59 -14.29
N GLY A 886 -38.60 38.74 -13.28
CA GLY A 886 -37.45 37.90 -13.03
C GLY A 886 -37.83 36.44 -12.90
N GLY A 887 -36.81 35.60 -12.92
CA GLY A 887 -36.95 34.19 -12.60
C GLY A 887 -35.61 33.57 -12.22
N PHE A 888 -35.67 32.50 -11.46
CA PHE A 888 -34.50 31.77 -11.01
C PHE A 888 -34.75 30.27 -11.02
N ILE A 889 -33.65 29.52 -11.05
CA ILE A 889 -33.62 28.06 -10.95
C ILE A 889 -32.77 27.62 -9.75
N VAL A 890 -33.11 26.46 -9.19
CA VAL A 890 -32.30 25.78 -8.16
C VAL A 890 -31.45 24.72 -8.86
N LYS A 891 -30.13 24.84 -8.76
CA LYS A 891 -29.16 23.97 -9.47
C LYS A 891 -28.87 22.65 -8.74
N GLN A 892 -28.99 22.66 -7.42
CA GLN A 892 -28.73 21.52 -6.52
C GLN A 892 -29.94 21.25 -5.62
N PRO A 893 -31.10 20.85 -6.19
CA PRO A 893 -32.27 20.55 -5.38
C PRO A 893 -32.00 19.29 -4.52
N PRO A 894 -32.42 19.26 -3.25
CA PRO A 894 -32.37 18.05 -2.44
C PRO A 894 -33.27 16.94 -3.01
N PRO A 895 -33.11 15.68 -2.55
CA PRO A 895 -33.87 14.54 -3.08
C PRO A 895 -35.38 14.79 -3.06
N ALA A 896 -36.08 14.37 -4.13
CA ALA A 896 -37.50 14.67 -4.35
C ALA A 896 -38.46 14.15 -3.24
N GLY A 897 -37.98 13.25 -2.36
CA GLY A 897 -38.75 12.73 -1.23
C GLY A 897 -38.85 13.67 -0.03
N ASP A 898 -37.98 14.69 0.07
CA ASP A 898 -37.96 15.65 1.18
C ASP A 898 -38.48 17.03 0.73
N ARG A 899 -39.79 17.20 0.85
CA ARG A 899 -40.49 18.41 0.41
C ARG A 899 -40.09 19.65 1.20
N ASP A 900 -39.79 19.50 2.49
CA ASP A 900 -39.46 20.63 3.36
C ASP A 900 -38.04 21.12 3.06
N ALA A 901 -37.08 20.21 2.88
CA ALA A 901 -35.74 20.56 2.42
C ALA A 901 -35.76 21.22 1.02
N TYR A 902 -36.59 20.72 0.10
CA TYR A 902 -36.73 21.31 -1.24
C TYR A 902 -37.26 22.75 -1.19
N LEU A 903 -38.27 23.01 -0.36
CA LEU A 903 -38.80 24.36 -0.17
C LEU A 903 -37.76 25.27 0.49
N ALA A 904 -37.05 24.79 1.52
CA ALA A 904 -36.00 25.55 2.20
C ALA A 904 -34.87 25.96 1.25
N GLU A 905 -34.42 25.04 0.37
CA GLU A 905 -33.42 25.34 -0.66
C GLU A 905 -33.93 26.38 -1.67
N GLY A 906 -35.19 26.26 -2.09
CA GLY A 906 -35.83 27.25 -2.96
C GLY A 906 -35.88 28.65 -2.36
N VAL A 907 -36.22 28.75 -1.06
CA VAL A 907 -36.21 30.01 -0.32
C VAL A 907 -34.78 30.56 -0.23
N ALA A 908 -33.77 29.74 0.11
CA ALA A 908 -32.39 30.19 0.21
C ALA A 908 -31.84 30.70 -1.15
N CYS A 909 -32.16 30.02 -2.25
CA CYS A 909 -31.84 30.45 -3.61
C CYS A 909 -32.55 31.76 -3.98
N TYR A 910 -33.83 31.91 -3.63
CA TYR A 910 -34.60 33.13 -3.83
C TYR A 910 -33.99 34.33 -3.08
N GLN A 911 -33.63 34.12 -1.81
CA GLN A 911 -32.98 35.14 -1.00
C GLN A 911 -31.63 35.55 -1.58
N THR A 912 -30.82 34.59 -2.03
CA THR A 912 -29.55 34.84 -2.73
C THR A 912 -29.75 35.65 -4.00
N PHE A 913 -30.77 35.32 -4.79
CA PHE A 913 -31.11 36.05 -6.01
C PHE A 913 -31.44 37.52 -5.70
N LEU A 914 -32.30 37.78 -4.70
CA LEU A 914 -32.66 39.13 -4.27
C LEU A 914 -31.47 39.95 -3.77
N ARG A 915 -30.61 39.35 -2.94
CA ARG A 915 -29.36 40.00 -2.48
C ARG A 915 -28.49 40.40 -3.68
N GLY A 916 -28.35 39.52 -4.67
CA GLY A 916 -27.64 39.83 -5.92
C GLY A 916 -28.24 40.98 -6.74
N LEU A 917 -29.57 41.16 -6.70
CA LEU A 917 -30.20 42.33 -7.34
C LEU A 917 -29.90 43.63 -6.59
N LEU A 918 -30.03 43.62 -5.26
CA LEU A 918 -29.82 44.80 -4.43
C LEU A 918 -28.34 45.20 -4.34
N ASP A 919 -27.42 44.23 -4.44
CA ASP A 919 -25.97 44.49 -4.49
C ASP A 919 -25.55 45.43 -5.63
N LEU A 920 -26.38 45.56 -6.69
CA LEU A 920 -26.10 46.38 -7.87
C LEU A 920 -27.04 47.59 -8.02
N THR A 921 -28.01 47.75 -7.11
CA THR A 921 -29.07 48.77 -7.19
C THR A 921 -28.71 49.95 -6.29
N ASP A 922 -28.78 51.18 -6.80
CA ASP A 922 -28.55 52.37 -5.96
C ASP A 922 -29.65 52.48 -4.89
N ASN A 923 -29.40 53.22 -3.80
CA ASN A 923 -30.36 53.37 -2.71
C ASN A 923 -30.64 54.85 -2.41
N TYR A 924 -31.72 55.14 -1.69
CA TYR A 924 -31.92 56.44 -1.04
C TYR A 924 -31.74 56.29 0.46
N VAL A 925 -30.80 57.03 1.04
CA VAL A 925 -30.60 57.12 2.50
C VAL A 925 -30.81 58.57 2.89
N ASP A 926 -31.78 58.83 3.78
CA ASP A 926 -32.18 60.19 4.19
C ASP A 926 -32.48 61.14 3.01
N GLY A 927 -33.06 60.59 1.93
CA GLY A 927 -33.39 61.34 0.71
C GLY A 927 -32.22 61.59 -0.24
N HIS A 928 -31.01 61.14 0.11
CA HIS A 928 -29.82 61.25 -0.75
C HIS A 928 -29.56 59.94 -1.49
N LEU A 929 -29.20 60.04 -2.76
CA LEU A 929 -28.83 58.88 -3.55
C LEU A 929 -27.46 58.36 -3.10
N VAL A 930 -27.40 57.08 -2.74
CA VAL A 930 -26.20 56.38 -2.30
C VAL A 930 -25.93 55.21 -3.25
N PRO A 931 -24.78 55.16 -3.92
CA PRO A 931 -24.42 54.03 -4.77
C PRO A 931 -24.11 52.77 -3.94
N PRO A 932 -24.20 51.57 -4.55
CA PRO A 932 -23.75 50.35 -3.91
C PRO A 932 -22.27 50.44 -3.54
N ARG A 933 -21.93 49.91 -2.37
CA ARG A 933 -20.55 49.86 -1.88
C ARG A 933 -19.66 49.02 -2.82
N ASP A 934 -18.42 49.48 -3.03
CA ASP A 934 -17.38 48.76 -3.79
C ASP A 934 -17.83 48.33 -5.21
N VAL A 935 -18.64 49.17 -5.89
CA VAL A 935 -19.12 48.95 -7.27
C VAL A 935 -18.73 50.11 -8.18
N VAL A 936 -18.01 49.81 -9.25
CA VAL A 936 -17.80 50.72 -10.38
C VAL A 936 -19.05 50.73 -11.26
N ARG A 937 -19.56 51.92 -11.59
CA ARG A 937 -20.82 52.12 -12.35
C ARG A 937 -20.50 52.70 -13.74
N TYR A 938 -20.92 52.00 -14.80
CA TYR A 938 -20.80 52.46 -16.20
C TYR A 938 -22.14 52.98 -16.79
N ASP A 939 -23.16 53.08 -15.95
CA ASP A 939 -24.49 53.57 -16.26
C ASP A 939 -24.88 54.73 -15.31
N GLU A 940 -26.03 55.32 -15.57
CA GLU A 940 -26.62 56.36 -14.73
C GLU A 940 -27.20 55.82 -13.42
N ASP A 941 -27.63 56.74 -12.55
CA ASP A 941 -28.28 56.43 -11.29
C ASP A 941 -29.55 55.59 -11.48
N ASP A 942 -29.66 54.51 -10.71
CA ASP A 942 -30.69 53.48 -10.79
C ASP A 942 -31.17 53.02 -9.40
N PRO A 943 -31.92 53.87 -8.67
CA PRO A 943 -32.33 53.58 -7.30
C PRO A 943 -33.64 52.78 -7.18
N TYR A 944 -34.30 52.46 -8.30
CA TYR A 944 -35.65 51.89 -8.28
C TYR A 944 -35.65 50.41 -8.67
N LEU A 945 -35.96 49.54 -7.70
CA LEU A 945 -36.18 48.11 -7.90
C LEU A 945 -37.38 47.65 -7.08
N VAL A 946 -38.38 47.07 -7.75
CA VAL A 946 -39.58 46.52 -7.10
C VAL A 946 -39.84 45.13 -7.65
N VAL A 947 -40.13 44.19 -6.75
CA VAL A 947 -40.43 42.79 -7.07
C VAL A 947 -41.87 42.44 -6.67
N ALA A 948 -42.37 41.31 -7.16
CA ALA A 948 -43.67 40.79 -6.76
C ALA A 948 -43.64 39.26 -6.73
N ALA A 949 -44.67 38.65 -6.13
CA ALA A 949 -44.85 37.21 -6.20
C ALA A 949 -45.24 36.74 -7.62
N ASP A 950 -44.81 35.53 -7.98
CA ASP A 950 -45.23 34.80 -9.19
C ASP A 950 -45.39 33.30 -8.89
N LYS A 951 -45.50 32.46 -9.92
CA LYS A 951 -45.53 31.00 -9.81
C LYS A 951 -44.30 30.52 -9.03
N GLY A 952 -44.55 29.72 -8.01
CA GLY A 952 -43.52 29.13 -7.14
C GLY A 952 -42.99 30.06 -6.05
N THR A 953 -43.41 31.33 -6.01
CA THR A 953 -42.97 32.33 -5.02
C THR A 953 -44.15 33.06 -4.34
N ALA A 954 -45.36 32.51 -4.45
CA ALA A 954 -46.61 33.12 -3.95
C ALA A 954 -46.55 33.55 -2.48
N THR A 955 -45.83 32.81 -1.63
CA THR A 955 -45.66 33.10 -0.20
C THR A 955 -44.32 33.77 0.14
N PHE A 956 -43.53 34.18 -0.85
CA PHE A 956 -42.14 34.62 -0.63
C PHE A 956 -41.99 36.13 -0.46
N SER A 957 -43.08 36.90 -0.56
CA SER A 957 -43.02 38.36 -0.46
C SER A 957 -42.48 38.85 0.90
N ASP A 958 -42.79 38.14 1.99
CA ASP A 958 -42.26 38.48 3.31
C ASP A 958 -40.73 38.31 3.37
N TYR A 959 -40.15 37.29 2.71
CA TYR A 959 -38.69 37.13 2.61
C TYR A 959 -38.04 38.27 1.82
N ALA A 960 -38.72 38.76 0.78
CA ALA A 960 -38.20 39.86 -0.04
C ALA A 960 -38.18 41.18 0.72
N ASN A 961 -39.25 41.50 1.45
CA ASN A 961 -39.31 42.69 2.29
C ASN A 961 -38.33 42.60 3.48
N ALA A 962 -38.11 41.41 4.03
CA ALA A 962 -37.08 41.20 5.06
C ALA A 962 -35.67 41.51 4.52
N ILE A 963 -35.34 41.11 3.29
CA ILE A 963 -34.06 41.44 2.65
C ILE A 963 -33.97 42.94 2.33
N SER A 964 -35.06 43.57 1.88
CA SER A 964 -35.10 45.04 1.70
C SER A 964 -34.74 45.76 3.00
N ALA A 965 -35.25 45.28 4.14
CA ALA A 965 -34.93 45.82 5.45
C ALA A 965 -33.47 45.55 5.86
N GLU A 966 -32.94 44.35 5.60
CA GLU A 966 -31.51 44.00 5.80
C GLU A 966 -30.58 44.98 5.08
N TYR A 967 -30.94 45.40 3.86
CA TYR A 967 -30.17 46.35 3.05
C TYR A 967 -30.45 47.83 3.36
N GLY A 968 -31.39 48.13 4.26
CA GLY A 968 -31.87 49.50 4.48
C GLY A 968 -32.39 50.15 3.19
N PHE A 969 -32.97 49.35 2.29
CA PHE A 969 -33.41 49.82 0.99
C PHE A 969 -34.67 50.68 1.13
N TRP A 970 -34.67 51.85 0.50
CA TRP A 970 -35.62 52.95 0.77
C TRP A 970 -37.10 52.63 0.58
N LEU A 971 -37.42 51.61 -0.23
CA LEU A 971 -38.80 51.16 -0.44
C LEU A 971 -39.34 50.33 0.74
N GLY A 972 -38.49 49.80 1.62
CA GLY A 972 -38.90 49.06 2.82
C GLY A 972 -39.89 47.92 2.50
N ASP A 973 -41.06 47.96 3.12
CA ASP A 973 -42.14 46.98 2.93
C ASP A 973 -42.89 47.13 1.58
N ALA A 974 -42.64 48.20 0.84
CA ALA A 974 -43.13 48.41 -0.51
C ALA A 974 -42.22 47.79 -1.60
N PHE A 975 -41.07 47.21 -1.22
CA PHE A 975 -40.14 46.55 -2.14
C PHE A 975 -40.79 45.36 -2.87
N ALA A 976 -41.52 44.52 -2.13
CA ALA A 976 -42.27 43.40 -2.66
C ALA A 976 -43.77 43.57 -2.41
N SER A 977 -44.55 43.61 -3.49
CA SER A 977 -46.02 43.67 -3.36
C SER A 977 -46.61 42.29 -3.03
N GLY A 978 -47.32 42.16 -1.91
CA GLY A 978 -47.90 40.92 -1.40
C GLY A 978 -47.35 40.57 -0.01
N GLY A 979 -47.85 39.52 0.64
CA GLY A 979 -47.39 39.08 1.97
C GLY A 979 -48.31 39.52 3.11
N SER A 980 -47.81 39.39 4.34
CA SER A 980 -48.57 39.59 5.58
C SER A 980 -49.11 41.02 5.80
N VAL A 981 -48.49 42.02 5.16
CA VAL A 981 -48.83 43.45 5.29
C VAL A 981 -49.60 43.98 4.06
N GLY A 982 -49.70 43.20 2.98
CA GLY A 982 -50.33 43.62 1.71
C GLY A 982 -51.79 43.17 1.54
N TYR A 983 -52.42 43.60 0.44
CA TYR A 983 -53.77 43.15 0.06
C TYR A 983 -53.77 41.69 -0.41
N ASP A 984 -54.50 40.82 0.28
CA ASP A 984 -54.66 39.40 -0.10
C ASP A 984 -55.57 39.29 -1.33
N HIS A 985 -54.93 39.11 -2.49
CA HIS A 985 -55.60 39.05 -3.78
C HIS A 985 -56.65 37.93 -3.88
N LYS A 986 -56.47 36.82 -3.13
CA LYS A 986 -57.38 35.68 -3.12
C LYS A 986 -58.55 35.92 -2.19
N LYS A 987 -58.33 36.39 -0.96
CA LYS A 987 -59.40 36.72 -0.01
C LYS A 987 -60.27 37.86 -0.52
N MET A 988 -59.68 38.85 -1.18
CA MET A 988 -60.40 40.01 -1.71
C MET A 988 -60.97 39.75 -3.12
N ALA A 989 -60.65 38.62 -3.74
CA ALA A 989 -61.08 38.24 -5.09
C ALA A 989 -60.78 39.32 -6.15
N ILE A 990 -59.67 40.05 -6.02
CA ILE A 990 -59.40 41.28 -6.81
C ILE A 990 -59.40 40.95 -8.31
N THR A 991 -58.64 39.93 -8.70
CA THR A 991 -58.50 39.51 -10.10
C THR A 991 -59.80 38.92 -10.64
N ALA A 992 -60.43 38.03 -9.87
CA ALA A 992 -61.68 37.37 -10.28
C ALA A 992 -62.81 38.39 -10.46
N ARG A 993 -62.97 39.34 -9.53
CA ARG A 993 -63.96 40.42 -9.63
C ARG A 993 -63.70 41.32 -10.82
N GLY A 994 -62.45 41.74 -11.03
CA GLY A 994 -62.07 42.55 -12.19
C GLY A 994 -62.38 41.85 -13.52
N ALA A 995 -62.01 40.57 -13.65
CA ALA A 995 -62.35 39.77 -14.83
C ALA A 995 -63.87 39.59 -14.99
N TRP A 996 -64.60 39.43 -13.88
CA TRP A 996 -66.05 39.25 -13.90
C TRP A 996 -66.81 40.51 -14.33
N GLU A 997 -66.30 41.70 -14.05
CA GLU A 997 -66.85 42.93 -14.64
C GLU A 997 -66.79 42.91 -16.17
N SER A 998 -65.69 42.39 -16.74
CA SER A 998 -65.59 42.18 -18.19
C SER A 998 -66.59 41.12 -18.68
N VAL A 999 -66.79 40.04 -17.94
CA VAL A 999 -67.80 39.00 -18.26
C VAL A 999 -69.21 39.57 -18.25
N LYS A 1000 -69.59 40.30 -17.18
CA LYS A 1000 -70.89 40.98 -17.08
C LYS A 1000 -71.11 41.93 -18.23
N ARG A 1001 -70.10 42.75 -18.56
CA ARG A 1001 -70.19 43.69 -19.68
C ARG A 1001 -70.41 42.96 -21.00
N HIS A 1002 -69.64 41.91 -21.26
CA HIS A 1002 -69.71 41.14 -22.50
C HIS A 1002 -71.06 40.43 -22.66
N PHE A 1003 -71.57 39.79 -21.59
CA PHE A 1003 -72.89 39.14 -21.61
C PHE A 1003 -74.04 40.16 -21.72
N SER A 1004 -73.92 41.31 -21.08
CA SER A 1004 -74.88 42.41 -21.22
C SER A 1004 -74.96 42.93 -22.65
N GLU A 1005 -73.85 42.95 -23.41
CA GLU A 1005 -73.84 43.30 -24.83
C GLU A 1005 -74.54 42.25 -25.71
N MET A 1006 -74.66 41.01 -25.22
CA MET A 1006 -75.40 39.91 -25.84
C MET A 1006 -76.85 39.79 -25.31
N GLY A 1007 -77.30 40.73 -24.46
CA GLY A 1007 -78.64 40.71 -23.89
C GLY A 1007 -78.88 39.67 -22.79
N VAL A 1008 -77.82 39.08 -22.22
CA VAL A 1008 -77.90 38.09 -21.13
C VAL A 1008 -77.45 38.72 -19.82
N ASP A 1009 -78.30 38.65 -18.79
CA ASP A 1009 -77.92 39.08 -17.44
C ASP A 1009 -77.43 37.90 -16.60
N THR A 1010 -76.11 37.79 -16.46
CA THR A 1010 -75.45 36.73 -15.68
C THR A 1010 -75.84 36.71 -14.20
N GLN A 1011 -76.50 37.74 -13.67
CA GLN A 1011 -76.91 37.80 -12.26
C GLN A 1011 -78.37 37.39 -12.05
N SER A 1012 -79.17 37.24 -13.10
CA SER A 1012 -80.58 36.85 -13.01
C SER A 1012 -81.00 35.70 -13.92
N GLN A 1013 -80.15 35.29 -14.88
CA GLN A 1013 -80.44 34.27 -15.87
C GLN A 1013 -79.41 33.15 -15.85
N ASP A 1014 -79.86 31.89 -15.94
CA ASP A 1014 -79.00 30.70 -16.00
C ASP A 1014 -78.18 30.63 -17.29
N PHE A 1015 -76.87 30.38 -17.17
CA PHE A 1015 -75.96 30.25 -18.30
C PHE A 1015 -74.91 29.16 -18.06
N THR A 1016 -74.37 28.61 -19.15
CA THR A 1016 -73.42 27.50 -19.11
C THR A 1016 -71.97 27.99 -19.14
N VAL A 1017 -71.10 27.27 -18.42
CA VAL A 1017 -69.67 27.59 -18.33
C VAL A 1017 -68.83 26.33 -18.58
N VAL A 1018 -67.73 26.52 -19.32
CA VAL A 1018 -66.60 25.59 -19.38
C VAL A 1018 -65.35 26.38 -18.99
N GLY A 1019 -64.50 25.83 -18.13
CA GLY A 1019 -63.32 26.56 -17.67
C GLY A 1019 -62.12 25.70 -17.32
N VAL A 1020 -60.99 26.37 -17.06
CA VAL A 1020 -59.71 25.74 -16.73
C VAL A 1020 -59.33 26.13 -15.31
N GLY A 1021 -59.23 25.13 -14.42
CA GLY A 1021 -58.98 25.31 -13.00
C GLY A 1021 -59.89 24.44 -12.14
N ASP A 1022 -59.86 24.70 -10.84
CA ASP A 1022 -60.69 24.05 -9.82
C ASP A 1022 -61.08 25.03 -8.72
N MET A 1023 -61.96 24.59 -7.80
CA MET A 1023 -62.47 25.44 -6.72
C MET A 1023 -61.40 25.87 -5.70
N SER A 1024 -60.20 25.29 -5.69
CA SER A 1024 -59.09 25.73 -4.83
C SER A 1024 -58.30 26.91 -5.43
N GLY A 1025 -58.45 27.15 -6.74
CA GLY A 1025 -57.79 28.22 -7.48
C GLY A 1025 -58.30 29.62 -7.12
N ASP A 1026 -57.40 30.61 -7.10
CA ASP A 1026 -57.74 32.01 -6.80
C ASP A 1026 -58.76 32.58 -7.81
N VAL A 1027 -58.42 32.59 -9.11
CA VAL A 1027 -59.29 33.19 -10.13
C VAL A 1027 -60.51 32.34 -10.42
N PHE A 1028 -60.31 31.03 -10.65
CA PHE A 1028 -61.39 30.11 -11.01
C PHE A 1028 -62.39 29.95 -9.85
N GLY A 1029 -61.90 29.63 -8.65
CA GLY A 1029 -62.75 29.39 -7.48
C GLY A 1029 -63.59 30.61 -7.11
N ASN A 1030 -62.96 31.78 -6.98
CA ASN A 1030 -63.69 33.02 -6.72
C ASN A 1030 -64.67 33.33 -7.86
N GLY A 1031 -64.24 33.20 -9.12
CA GLY A 1031 -65.07 33.48 -10.30
C GLY A 1031 -66.34 32.63 -10.38
N MET A 1032 -66.23 31.34 -10.07
CA MET A 1032 -67.38 30.41 -10.09
C MET A 1032 -68.40 30.64 -8.95
N LEU A 1033 -68.11 31.57 -8.03
CA LEU A 1033 -69.01 32.01 -6.96
C LEU A 1033 -69.58 33.42 -7.18
N LEU A 1034 -69.19 34.12 -8.25
CA LEU A 1034 -69.70 35.47 -8.56
C LEU A 1034 -71.08 35.49 -9.23
N SER A 1035 -71.67 34.32 -9.50
CA SER A 1035 -73.08 34.19 -9.88
C SER A 1035 -73.65 32.85 -9.44
N ARG A 1036 -74.87 32.89 -8.89
CA ARG A 1036 -75.67 31.70 -8.53
C ARG A 1036 -76.27 30.98 -9.75
N HIS A 1037 -76.21 31.63 -10.92
CA HIS A 1037 -76.82 31.17 -12.17
C HIS A 1037 -75.86 30.37 -13.08
N ILE A 1038 -74.63 30.10 -12.60
CA ILE A 1038 -73.63 29.33 -13.34
C ILE A 1038 -73.97 27.84 -13.36
N ARG A 1039 -74.15 27.30 -14.56
CA ARG A 1039 -74.23 25.86 -14.88
C ARG A 1039 -72.88 25.39 -15.43
N LEU A 1040 -72.01 24.88 -14.56
CA LEU A 1040 -70.66 24.45 -14.93
C LEU A 1040 -70.70 23.09 -15.63
N LEU A 1041 -70.60 23.09 -16.95
CA LEU A 1041 -70.69 21.86 -17.76
C LEU A 1041 -69.39 21.07 -17.75
N ALA A 1042 -68.26 21.77 -17.73
CA ALA A 1042 -66.95 21.13 -17.73
C ALA A 1042 -65.90 22.02 -17.04
N ALA A 1043 -64.96 21.39 -16.36
CA ALA A 1043 -63.75 22.03 -15.87
C ALA A 1043 -62.57 21.08 -15.91
N PHE A 1044 -61.36 21.58 -16.10
CA PHE A 1044 -60.17 20.73 -16.02
C PHE A 1044 -58.98 21.47 -15.42
N ASP A 1045 -58.16 20.74 -14.67
CA ASP A 1045 -56.87 21.19 -14.17
C ASP A 1045 -55.79 20.15 -14.53
N HIS A 1046 -54.57 20.33 -14.02
CA HIS A 1046 -53.48 19.38 -14.21
C HIS A 1046 -53.73 18.00 -13.58
N ARG A 1047 -54.80 17.82 -12.78
CA ARG A 1047 -55.08 16.61 -11.99
C ARG A 1047 -56.30 15.87 -12.50
N HIS A 1048 -57.36 16.59 -12.87
CA HIS A 1048 -58.70 16.06 -13.10
C HIS A 1048 -59.42 16.74 -14.26
N VAL A 1049 -60.35 16.00 -14.86
CA VAL A 1049 -61.38 16.54 -15.75
C VAL A 1049 -62.74 16.30 -15.09
N PHE A 1050 -63.48 17.37 -14.85
CA PHE A 1050 -64.84 17.41 -14.35
C PHE A 1050 -65.81 17.64 -15.52
N LEU A 1051 -66.85 16.82 -15.61
CA LEU A 1051 -67.91 16.93 -16.62
C LEU A 1051 -69.27 16.74 -15.94
N ASP A 1052 -70.18 17.68 -16.09
CA ASP A 1052 -71.58 17.58 -15.71
C ASP A 1052 -72.47 18.01 -16.89
N PRO A 1053 -73.13 17.09 -17.60
CA PRO A 1053 -73.93 17.42 -18.78
C PRO A 1053 -75.15 18.32 -18.53
N SER A 1054 -75.69 18.32 -17.30
CA SER A 1054 -76.92 19.06 -16.97
C SER A 1054 -76.94 19.45 -15.48
N PRO A 1055 -76.05 20.36 -15.03
CA PRO A 1055 -75.97 20.76 -13.64
C PRO A 1055 -77.14 21.67 -13.26
N ASP A 1056 -77.68 21.47 -12.06
CA ASP A 1056 -78.60 22.41 -11.44
C ASP A 1056 -77.82 23.61 -10.88
N ALA A 1057 -78.23 24.84 -11.23
CA ALA A 1057 -77.46 26.05 -10.89
C ALA A 1057 -77.38 26.28 -9.37
N ALA A 1058 -78.49 26.12 -8.64
CA ALA A 1058 -78.55 26.37 -7.20
C ALA A 1058 -77.78 25.31 -6.40
N THR A 1059 -77.99 24.03 -6.71
CA THR A 1059 -77.37 22.89 -6.02
C THR A 1059 -75.87 22.84 -6.31
N SER A 1060 -75.47 23.04 -7.57
CA SER A 1060 -74.04 23.08 -7.93
C SER A 1060 -73.33 24.31 -7.36
N PHE A 1061 -74.02 25.46 -7.19
CA PHE A 1061 -73.44 26.62 -6.51
C PHE A 1061 -73.08 26.32 -5.06
N ALA A 1062 -74.00 25.72 -4.30
CA ALA A 1062 -73.76 25.36 -2.90
C ALA A 1062 -72.59 24.37 -2.77
N GLU A 1063 -72.49 23.41 -3.68
CA GLU A 1063 -71.39 22.45 -3.69
C GLU A 1063 -70.06 23.09 -4.07
N ARG A 1064 -70.03 23.99 -5.06
CA ARG A 1064 -68.86 24.79 -5.40
C ARG A 1064 -68.40 25.63 -4.20
N GLU A 1065 -69.32 26.28 -3.49
CA GLU A 1065 -69.03 27.08 -2.30
C GLU A 1065 -68.45 26.22 -1.17
N ARG A 1066 -69.01 25.03 -0.92
CA ARG A 1066 -68.47 24.06 0.04
C ARG A 1066 -67.04 23.68 -0.32
N MET A 1067 -66.79 23.32 -1.59
CA MET A 1067 -65.46 22.95 -2.06
C MET A 1067 -64.45 24.10 -1.98
N PHE A 1068 -64.88 25.34 -2.25
CA PHE A 1068 -64.03 26.53 -2.14
C PHE A 1068 -63.56 26.78 -0.71
N ASN A 1069 -64.42 26.49 0.28
CA ASN A 1069 -64.14 26.69 1.70
C ASN A 1069 -63.33 25.56 2.36
N LEU A 1070 -63.02 24.47 1.64
CA LEU A 1070 -62.15 23.41 2.17
C LEU A 1070 -60.69 23.89 2.26
N PRO A 1071 -59.92 23.49 3.28
CA PRO A 1071 -58.49 23.82 3.40
C PRO A 1071 -57.66 23.41 2.18
N ARG A 1072 -58.05 22.31 1.51
CA ARG A 1072 -57.56 21.83 0.21
C ARG A 1072 -58.74 21.20 -0.54
N SER A 1073 -58.88 21.52 -1.82
CA SER A 1073 -59.91 20.92 -2.68
C SER A 1073 -59.42 20.64 -4.09
N SER A 1074 -60.13 19.74 -4.75
CA SER A 1074 -59.94 19.28 -6.12
C SER A 1074 -61.27 18.75 -6.67
N TRP A 1075 -61.38 18.54 -7.98
CA TRP A 1075 -62.58 17.94 -8.57
C TRP A 1075 -62.90 16.52 -8.09
N ALA A 1076 -61.99 15.86 -7.36
CA ALA A 1076 -62.29 14.59 -6.69
C ALA A 1076 -63.16 14.77 -5.42
N ASP A 1077 -63.15 15.97 -4.84
CA ASP A 1077 -63.89 16.29 -3.61
C ASP A 1077 -65.35 16.71 -3.89
N TYR A 1078 -65.75 16.83 -5.16
CA TYR A 1078 -67.12 17.13 -5.57
C TYR A 1078 -68.04 15.96 -5.23
N ASP A 1079 -69.16 16.21 -4.57
CA ASP A 1079 -70.12 15.20 -4.20
C ASP A 1079 -70.75 14.56 -5.45
N LYS A 1080 -70.40 13.30 -5.67
CA LYS A 1080 -70.82 12.52 -6.84
C LYS A 1080 -72.33 12.30 -6.89
N THR A 1081 -73.05 12.44 -5.77
CA THR A 1081 -74.50 12.32 -5.73
C THR A 1081 -75.22 13.51 -6.36
N LEU A 1082 -74.55 14.67 -6.43
CA LEU A 1082 -75.07 15.92 -6.99
C LEU A 1082 -74.79 16.06 -8.50
N ILE A 1083 -74.08 15.10 -9.08
CA ILE A 1083 -73.67 15.10 -10.49
C ILE A 1083 -74.76 14.45 -11.35
N SER A 1084 -75.13 15.07 -12.49
CA SER A 1084 -76.18 14.54 -13.37
C SER A 1084 -75.84 13.20 -14.06
N GLN A 1085 -76.87 12.44 -14.46
CA GLN A 1085 -76.67 11.14 -15.14
C GLN A 1085 -75.90 11.28 -16.46
N GLY A 1086 -74.71 10.68 -16.53
CA GLY A 1086 -73.85 10.65 -17.73
C GLY A 1086 -72.47 11.28 -17.52
N ALA A 1087 -72.30 12.01 -16.41
CA ALA A 1087 -71.08 12.69 -16.00
C ALA A 1087 -69.95 11.79 -15.48
N ALA A 1088 -68.73 12.35 -15.41
CA ALA A 1088 -67.57 11.72 -14.78
C ALA A 1088 -66.58 12.77 -14.23
N SER A 1089 -65.95 12.47 -13.08
CA SER A 1089 -64.73 13.11 -12.58
C SER A 1089 -63.62 12.06 -12.58
N SER A 1090 -62.55 12.26 -13.37
CA SER A 1090 -61.46 11.30 -13.53
C SER A 1090 -60.08 11.96 -13.51
N ARG A 1091 -59.02 11.17 -13.23
CA ARG A 1091 -57.63 11.66 -13.23
C ARG A 1091 -57.14 11.90 -14.67
N ALA A 1092 -56.44 13.01 -14.88
CA ALA A 1092 -55.96 13.46 -16.20
C ALA A 1092 -54.93 12.54 -16.88
N GLN A 1093 -54.34 11.56 -16.17
CA GLN A 1093 -53.34 10.62 -16.71
C GLN A 1093 -53.90 9.47 -17.57
N SER A 1094 -55.22 9.33 -17.72
CA SER A 1094 -55.80 8.30 -18.60
C SER A 1094 -55.85 8.80 -20.05
N SER A 1095 -54.99 8.27 -20.93
CA SER A 1095 -54.91 8.61 -22.37
C SER A 1095 -56.10 8.12 -23.24
N ARG A 1096 -57.17 7.57 -22.63
CA ARG A 1096 -58.41 7.16 -23.31
C ARG A 1096 -59.65 7.41 -22.45
N PHE A 1097 -60.54 8.28 -22.92
CA PHE A 1097 -61.90 8.46 -22.39
C PHE A 1097 -62.89 7.58 -23.18
N ARG A 1098 -63.59 6.64 -22.54
CA ARG A 1098 -64.73 5.93 -23.16
C ARG A 1098 -65.99 6.79 -23.02
N TYR A 1099 -66.42 7.43 -24.09
CA TYR A 1099 -67.69 8.15 -24.16
C TYR A 1099 -68.88 7.20 -23.96
N ARG A 1100 -69.83 7.56 -23.08
CA ARG A 1100 -71.20 7.04 -23.16
C ARG A 1100 -72.00 7.95 -24.11
N PRO A 1101 -72.89 7.41 -24.96
CA PRO A 1101 -73.51 8.14 -26.08
C PRO A 1101 -74.32 9.40 -25.72
N LYS A 1102 -74.64 9.64 -24.43
CA LYS A 1102 -75.33 10.87 -23.99
C LYS A 1102 -74.41 12.09 -23.77
N CYS A 1103 -73.08 11.93 -23.69
CA CYS A 1103 -72.15 13.06 -23.50
C CYS A 1103 -71.81 13.84 -24.78
N ALA A 1104 -72.10 13.29 -25.97
CA ALA A 1104 -71.74 13.90 -27.25
C ALA A 1104 -72.46 15.23 -27.54
N ARG A 1105 -73.52 15.57 -26.79
CA ARG A 1105 -74.30 16.80 -26.96
C ARG A 1105 -73.78 18.04 -26.22
N CYS A 1106 -72.78 17.90 -25.35
CA CYS A 1106 -72.23 19.03 -24.58
C CYS A 1106 -71.00 19.69 -25.21
N TRP A 1107 -70.48 19.14 -26.31
CA TRP A 1107 -69.26 19.59 -27.00
C TRP A 1107 -69.49 20.11 -28.44
N MET A 1108 -70.73 20.04 -28.94
CA MET A 1108 -71.23 20.86 -30.05
C MET A 1108 -72.16 21.91 -29.48
#